data_AF-A0A0Q5PA44-F1
#
_entry.id   AF-A0A0Q5PA44-F1
#
_cell.length_a   1.000
_cell.length_b   1.000
_cell.length_c   1.000
_cell.angle_alpha   90.00
_cell.angle_beta   90.00
_cell.angle_gamma   90.00
#
_symmetry.space_group_name_H-M   'P 1'
#
loop_
_entity.id
_entity.type
_entity.pdbx_description
1 polymer ?
#
loop_
_entity_poly.entity_id
_entity_poly.type
_entity_poly.pdbx_seq_one_letter_code
_entity_poly.pdbx_strand_id
1 'polypeptide(L)'
;MKKLSLDVLGITALALVVALFVLVWGKEIGITTPEARSNWIAGIALCALAFAFLFAFDNRARIGSAARNLARWLHIRAPEMVGTTQGSLATSPSATKQTGTGLSALREYLRAENGVHWRYRQSWLLLTGNEATFTRALPDLAQNGWLVTQDAVLLWNKPQPDGRPDEGWLRELRSLRRSRPIDAVILTLGETVDALPQHQGIASHSVSLARIAAALRWSAPVYVLDIAKTDEWNDGRTALIGCDFAPDANARTIESTLLALRNRIGHASIEQLIRSVKDRYSAELSKRLDDRSALLAQLIAVLMNRKDRHQGVSGAFFAPFPRAYVSREAKAALVLPSIIDLPLWAHLATISRKAHGKRMGLHPVTVFSTVALTVIGIWTAGMLISGMTNARNLFNARATVQALDSSPDAATRLNALLALQQQIGGYEQRVAHQSPLWTRFGLNQDKAILSALWPSYSAAGKSVLVTPIQNSLEATLIDLSQMPTGSLDDHANSAALEGHKALKTYLMLANPSRVDTSFLTPQLVRYWTTSANVSAGAKLDLAEQLLGFYAQHLKAHDAWRIQPREELVNASRQTLLSVIGVRNSEDTVYQSVLAGVGNKYPDQTLASLTTGTDTHGLVRSNGTVPGVYTRQAYEGYVAAAITEAAKSRDVTRDWVLANNDSSASPVDSTQASSTNTLEAALTTQYFNDYAEHWQSFMNALQWQPAPNIPAAIEQMKLLADARQSPIIALMKSLDYQGNAGVHQASLSDTLVAKAQNMFGKKDDPQGAAIAKDAGPLSASFGPVLRLIGEVGEATAGKPSATSDVSLQRYLERVTALRLKLQQISNGTDADAQARQLAQALFQGKGSELADTQAYAQLVSASLGAQWSGMGDALFVRPVAQATQIVLQPAQASLNDAWRQTIVATWNKSFA
;
A
#
# COMPACT_ATOMS: atom_id res chain seq x y z
N MET A 1 -15.18 -15.21 -64.52
CA MET A 1 -15.29 -15.69 -63.13
C MET A 1 -16.49 -15.00 -62.48
N LYS A 2 -17.57 -15.74 -62.19
CA LYS A 2 -18.76 -15.18 -61.50
C LYS A 2 -18.35 -14.82 -60.06
N LYS A 3 -18.47 -13.55 -59.68
CA LYS A 3 -18.33 -13.11 -58.28
C LYS A 3 -19.40 -13.81 -57.46
N LEU A 4 -19.02 -14.66 -56.50
CA LEU A 4 -19.95 -15.13 -55.48
C LEU A 4 -20.43 -13.89 -54.70
N SER A 5 -21.72 -13.58 -54.78
CA SER A 5 -22.36 -12.65 -53.86
C SER A 5 -22.53 -13.37 -52.53
N LEU A 6 -21.70 -13.04 -51.54
CA LEU A 6 -21.93 -13.46 -50.16
C LEU A 6 -23.17 -12.72 -49.64
N ASP A 7 -24.33 -13.39 -49.72
CA ASP A 7 -25.53 -12.97 -48.99
C ASP A 7 -25.36 -13.25 -47.49
N VAL A 8 -26.19 -12.61 -46.66
CA VAL A 8 -26.22 -12.77 -45.20
C VAL A 8 -26.27 -14.26 -44.79
N LEU A 9 -26.99 -15.08 -45.57
CA LEU A 9 -27.07 -16.54 -45.42
C LEU A 9 -25.72 -17.24 -45.59
N GLY A 10 -24.85 -16.76 -46.47
CA GLY A 10 -23.51 -17.30 -46.69
C GLY A 10 -22.55 -17.00 -45.55
N ILE A 11 -22.68 -15.82 -44.91
CA ILE A 11 -21.88 -15.42 -43.74
C ILE A 11 -22.28 -16.27 -42.53
N THR A 12 -23.58 -16.49 -42.33
CA THR A 12 -24.08 -17.36 -41.25
C THR A 12 -23.72 -18.82 -41.46
N ALA A 13 -23.75 -19.31 -42.70
CA ALA A 13 -23.33 -20.68 -43.04
C ALA A 13 -21.83 -20.88 -42.79
N LEU A 14 -20.98 -19.92 -43.20
CA LEU A 14 -19.54 -19.96 -42.93
C LEU A 14 -19.25 -19.97 -41.42
N ALA A 15 -19.93 -19.14 -40.65
CA ALA A 15 -19.76 -19.08 -39.19
C ALA A 15 -20.15 -20.41 -38.51
N LEU A 16 -21.22 -21.07 -38.98
CA LEU A 16 -21.62 -22.39 -38.51
C LEU A 16 -20.59 -23.48 -38.84
N VAL A 17 -20.02 -23.46 -40.05
CA VAL A 17 -18.98 -24.42 -40.46
C VAL A 17 -17.72 -24.26 -39.60
N VAL A 18 -17.30 -23.02 -39.33
CA VAL A 18 -16.13 -22.74 -38.47
C VAL A 18 -16.41 -23.13 -37.01
N ALA A 19 -17.62 -22.88 -36.49
CA ALA A 19 -18.01 -23.32 -35.16
C ALA A 19 -18.04 -24.86 -35.03
N LEU A 20 -18.54 -25.55 -36.05
CA LEU A 20 -18.52 -27.02 -36.11
C LEU A 20 -17.09 -27.57 -36.15
N PHE A 21 -16.19 -26.93 -36.90
CA PHE A 21 -14.78 -27.29 -36.96
C PHE A 21 -14.09 -27.18 -35.60
N VAL A 22 -14.37 -26.10 -34.85
CA VAL A 22 -13.84 -25.90 -33.47
C VAL A 22 -14.40 -26.96 -32.49
N LEU A 23 -15.65 -27.39 -32.66
CA LEU A 23 -16.24 -28.44 -31.83
C LEU A 23 -15.64 -29.84 -32.10
N VAL A 24 -15.39 -30.16 -33.37
CA VAL A 24 -14.94 -31.50 -33.79
C VAL A 24 -13.42 -31.67 -33.63
N TRP A 25 -12.62 -30.67 -34.03
CA TRP A 25 -11.14 -30.75 -34.01
C TRP A 25 -10.47 -29.87 -32.94
N GLY A 26 -11.24 -29.18 -32.09
CA GLY A 26 -10.68 -28.31 -31.04
C GLY A 26 -9.72 -29.02 -30.08
N LYS A 27 -9.84 -30.35 -29.89
CA LYS A 27 -8.94 -31.13 -29.02
C LYS A 27 -7.52 -31.24 -29.62
N GLU A 28 -7.40 -31.38 -30.93
CA GLU A 28 -6.13 -31.49 -31.65
C GLU A 28 -5.43 -30.14 -31.81
N ILE A 29 -6.20 -29.04 -31.75
CA ILE A 29 -5.71 -27.66 -31.86
C ILE A 29 -5.36 -27.07 -30.46
N GLY A 30 -5.40 -27.88 -29.41
CA GLY A 30 -5.01 -27.47 -28.05
C GLY A 30 -6.11 -26.80 -27.21
N ILE A 31 -7.36 -26.78 -27.69
CA ILE A 31 -8.54 -26.31 -26.95
C ILE A 31 -9.18 -27.52 -26.23
N THR A 32 -8.55 -27.89 -25.10
CA THR A 32 -8.88 -29.10 -24.35
C THR A 32 -10.01 -28.92 -23.33
N THR A 33 -10.21 -27.69 -22.82
CA THR A 33 -11.24 -27.42 -21.82
C THR A 33 -12.60 -27.04 -22.46
N PRO A 34 -13.72 -27.53 -21.92
CA PRO A 34 -15.06 -27.25 -22.47
C PRO A 34 -15.43 -25.76 -22.40
N GLU A 35 -14.94 -25.05 -21.38
CA GLU A 35 -15.15 -23.59 -21.22
C GLU A 35 -14.46 -22.78 -22.33
N ALA A 36 -13.24 -23.17 -22.73
CA ALA A 36 -12.53 -22.50 -23.80
C ALA A 36 -13.22 -22.66 -25.16
N ARG A 37 -13.87 -23.80 -25.42
CA ARG A 37 -14.65 -24.02 -26.65
C ARG A 37 -15.88 -23.13 -26.73
N SER A 38 -16.59 -22.97 -25.61
CA SER A 38 -17.79 -22.11 -25.54
C SER A 38 -17.46 -20.64 -25.83
N ASN A 39 -16.35 -20.13 -25.28
CA ASN A 39 -15.91 -18.75 -25.49
C ASN A 39 -15.52 -18.48 -26.96
N TRP A 40 -14.85 -19.42 -27.63
CA TRP A 40 -14.51 -19.29 -29.05
C TRP A 40 -15.75 -19.28 -29.96
N ILE A 41 -16.74 -20.13 -29.68
CA ILE A 41 -17.99 -20.19 -30.44
C ILE A 41 -18.81 -18.90 -30.27
N ALA A 42 -18.88 -18.36 -29.04
CA ALA A 42 -19.53 -17.09 -28.77
C ALA A 42 -18.87 -15.92 -29.52
N GLY A 43 -17.53 -15.88 -29.57
CA GLY A 43 -16.77 -14.88 -30.33
C GLY A 43 -17.05 -14.93 -31.84
N ILE A 44 -17.10 -16.13 -32.42
CA ILE A 44 -17.40 -16.33 -33.86
C ILE A 44 -18.84 -15.86 -34.17
N ALA A 45 -19.80 -16.17 -33.31
CA ALA A 45 -21.19 -15.76 -33.48
C ALA A 45 -21.35 -14.23 -33.45
N LEU A 46 -20.66 -13.54 -32.54
CA LEU A 46 -20.73 -12.08 -32.40
C LEU A 46 -20.10 -11.37 -33.61
N CYS A 47 -18.98 -11.88 -34.11
CA CYS A 47 -18.36 -11.40 -35.34
C CYS A 47 -19.27 -11.59 -36.57
N ALA A 48 -19.92 -12.75 -36.71
CA ALA A 48 -20.86 -13.00 -37.80
C ALA A 48 -22.07 -12.05 -37.77
N LEU A 49 -22.58 -11.75 -36.57
CA LEU A 49 -23.71 -10.84 -36.35
C LEU A 49 -23.33 -9.39 -36.70
N ALA A 50 -22.12 -8.94 -36.32
CA ALA A 50 -21.60 -7.63 -36.69
C ALA A 50 -21.43 -7.49 -38.22
N PHE A 51 -20.92 -8.52 -38.90
CA PHE A 51 -20.80 -8.53 -40.36
C PHE A 51 -22.16 -8.54 -41.06
N ALA A 52 -23.13 -9.31 -40.56
CA ALA A 52 -24.50 -9.33 -41.08
C ALA A 52 -25.18 -7.95 -40.93
N PHE A 53 -24.96 -7.26 -39.81
CA PHE A 53 -25.51 -5.92 -39.56
C PHE A 53 -24.93 -4.87 -40.51
N LEU A 54 -23.63 -4.92 -40.79
CA LEU A 54 -22.96 -4.04 -41.76
C LEU A 54 -23.48 -4.26 -43.18
N PHE A 55 -23.74 -5.52 -43.58
CA PHE A 55 -24.26 -5.85 -44.91
C PHE A 55 -25.75 -5.48 -45.07
N ALA A 56 -26.56 -5.62 -44.02
CA ALA A 56 -27.96 -5.21 -44.02
C ALA A 56 -28.13 -3.69 -44.23
N PHE A 57 -27.15 -2.88 -43.82
CA PHE A 57 -27.17 -1.43 -44.01
C PHE A 57 -26.97 -1.01 -45.47
N ASP A 58 -26.19 -1.78 -46.25
CA ASP A 58 -25.93 -1.52 -47.68
C ASP A 58 -27.16 -1.84 -48.56
N ASN A 59 -28.02 -2.77 -48.11
CA ASN A 59 -29.19 -3.22 -48.86
C ASN A 59 -30.39 -2.23 -48.82
N ARG A 60 -30.42 -1.27 -47.88
CA ARG A 60 -31.44 -0.20 -47.83
C ARG A 60 -31.39 0.77 -49.02
N ALA A 61 -30.26 0.86 -49.72
CA ALA A 61 -30.11 1.68 -50.93
C ALA A 61 -30.97 1.18 -52.12
N ARG A 62 -31.31 -0.11 -52.15
CA ARG A 62 -32.11 -0.73 -53.24
C ARG A 62 -33.62 -0.51 -53.10
N ILE A 63 -34.12 -0.21 -51.90
CA ILE A 63 -35.54 0.11 -51.68
C ILE A 63 -35.86 1.54 -52.14
N GLY A 64 -34.91 2.47 -52.02
CA GLY A 64 -35.05 3.85 -52.49
C GLY A 64 -35.04 4.04 -54.01
N SER A 65 -34.57 3.06 -54.81
CA SER A 65 -34.73 3.10 -56.27
C SER A 65 -36.13 2.69 -56.73
N ALA A 66 -36.82 1.81 -55.99
CA ALA A 66 -38.20 1.42 -56.28
C ALA A 66 -39.18 2.59 -56.07
N ALA A 67 -39.04 3.35 -54.98
CA ALA A 67 -39.86 4.54 -54.71
C ALA A 67 -39.69 5.65 -55.76
N ARG A 68 -38.49 5.79 -56.35
CA ARG A 68 -38.19 6.81 -57.38
C ARG A 68 -38.69 6.44 -58.76
N ASN A 69 -38.76 5.15 -59.11
CA ASN A 69 -39.42 4.72 -60.35
C ASN A 69 -40.92 4.97 -60.26
N LEU A 70 -41.51 4.86 -59.07
CA LEU A 70 -42.91 5.18 -58.79
C LEU A 70 -43.18 6.69 -58.87
N ALA A 71 -42.30 7.53 -58.30
CA ALA A 71 -42.40 8.99 -58.42
C ALA A 71 -42.20 9.50 -59.87
N ARG A 72 -41.29 8.90 -60.65
CA ARG A 72 -41.13 9.21 -62.08
C ARG A 72 -42.34 8.79 -62.91
N TRP A 73 -42.93 7.64 -62.59
CA TRP A 73 -44.16 7.16 -63.21
C TRP A 73 -45.36 8.10 -62.94
N LEU A 74 -45.45 8.64 -61.73
CA LEU A 74 -46.47 9.64 -61.35
C LEU A 74 -46.25 11.01 -62.02
N HIS A 75 -45.00 11.47 -62.17
CA HIS A 75 -44.71 12.79 -62.73
C HIS A 75 -44.94 12.87 -64.24
N ILE A 76 -44.71 11.77 -64.98
CA ILE A 76 -44.97 11.68 -66.44
C ILE A 76 -46.48 11.70 -66.74
N ARG A 77 -47.33 11.22 -65.82
CA ARG A 77 -48.80 11.23 -65.95
C ARG A 77 -49.49 12.40 -65.25
N ALA A 78 -48.74 13.36 -64.72
CA ALA A 78 -49.26 14.56 -64.05
C ALA A 78 -50.32 15.35 -64.85
N PRO A 79 -50.24 15.52 -66.20
CA PRO A 79 -51.28 16.23 -66.94
C PRO A 79 -52.61 15.44 -67.07
N GLU A 80 -52.60 14.12 -66.85
CA GLU A 80 -53.80 13.26 -66.91
C GLU A 80 -54.51 13.12 -65.54
N MET A 81 -53.89 13.59 -64.44
CA MET A 81 -54.34 13.33 -63.05
C MET A 81 -54.81 14.59 -62.30
N VAL A 82 -55.08 15.69 -63.02
CA VAL A 82 -55.55 16.95 -62.44
C VAL A 82 -56.95 16.75 -61.82
N GLY A 83 -57.05 16.96 -60.49
CA GLY A 83 -58.31 16.85 -59.73
C GLY A 83 -58.43 15.62 -58.81
N THR A 84 -57.45 14.72 -58.78
CA THR A 84 -57.40 13.60 -57.82
C THR A 84 -56.47 13.90 -56.64
N THR A 85 -56.66 13.23 -55.49
CA THR A 85 -55.75 13.33 -54.32
C THR A 85 -54.31 12.91 -54.62
N GLN A 86 -54.07 12.20 -55.73
CA GLN A 86 -52.73 11.89 -56.22
C GLN A 86 -52.09 13.06 -56.99
N GLY A 87 -52.88 13.95 -57.60
CA GLY A 87 -52.40 15.17 -58.25
C GLY A 87 -51.90 16.23 -57.26
N SER A 88 -52.50 16.32 -56.06
CA SER A 88 -52.03 17.23 -54.99
C SER A 88 -50.71 16.80 -54.35
N LEU A 89 -50.33 15.51 -54.50
CA LEU A 89 -49.02 14.99 -54.10
C LEU A 89 -47.94 15.24 -55.18
N ALA A 90 -48.34 15.56 -56.42
CA ALA A 90 -47.42 15.80 -57.54
C ALA A 90 -46.95 17.27 -57.65
N THR A 91 -47.64 18.21 -56.98
CA THR A 91 -47.17 19.60 -56.85
C THR A 91 -45.95 19.66 -55.94
N SER A 92 -44.76 19.48 -56.51
CA SER A 92 -43.52 19.94 -55.87
C SER A 92 -43.50 21.47 -55.84
N PRO A 93 -42.98 22.08 -54.76
CA PRO A 93 -42.94 23.53 -54.64
C PRO A 93 -42.06 24.12 -55.75
N SER A 94 -42.69 24.86 -56.64
CA SER A 94 -41.98 25.66 -57.63
C SER A 94 -41.11 26.69 -56.93
N ALA A 95 -39.80 26.67 -57.24
CA ALA A 95 -38.86 27.78 -57.17
C ALA A 95 -39.10 28.86 -56.10
N THR A 96 -38.75 28.58 -54.84
CA THR A 96 -38.59 29.63 -53.82
C THR A 96 -37.29 30.40 -54.06
N LYS A 97 -37.39 31.73 -54.17
CA LYS A 97 -36.26 32.68 -54.32
C LYS A 97 -35.10 32.37 -53.36
N GLN A 98 -33.91 32.18 -53.93
CA GLN A 98 -32.61 32.04 -53.26
C GLN A 98 -32.36 33.24 -52.33
N THR A 99 -32.35 33.04 -51.01
CA THR A 99 -32.21 34.16 -50.03
C THR A 99 -31.22 33.87 -48.88
N GLY A 100 -30.48 32.77 -48.92
CA GLY A 100 -29.48 32.42 -47.90
C GLY A 100 -28.04 32.48 -48.43
N THR A 101 -27.17 33.26 -47.79
CA THR A 101 -25.74 33.32 -48.10
C THR A 101 -24.97 32.22 -47.35
N GLY A 102 -24.20 31.38 -48.06
CA GLY A 102 -23.27 30.40 -47.45
C GLY A 102 -23.53 28.92 -47.79
N LEU A 103 -22.56 28.04 -47.44
CA LEU A 103 -22.56 26.60 -47.75
C LEU A 103 -23.59 25.78 -46.96
N SER A 104 -24.07 26.30 -45.82
CA SER A 104 -25.17 25.73 -45.03
C SER A 104 -26.51 25.80 -45.77
N ALA A 105 -26.80 26.93 -46.42
CA ALA A 105 -27.97 27.12 -47.27
C ALA A 105 -27.94 26.19 -48.49
N LEU A 106 -26.77 26.01 -49.12
CA LEU A 106 -26.58 25.02 -50.19
C LEU A 106 -26.90 23.60 -49.73
N ARG A 107 -26.46 23.22 -48.53
CA ARG A 107 -26.73 21.90 -47.94
C ARG A 107 -28.23 21.66 -47.73
N GLU A 108 -28.95 22.67 -47.26
CA GLU A 108 -30.40 22.58 -47.02
C GLU A 108 -31.17 22.51 -48.33
N TYR A 109 -30.81 23.34 -49.30
CA TYR A 109 -31.36 23.33 -50.65
C TYR A 109 -31.16 21.96 -51.33
N LEU A 110 -29.93 21.45 -51.37
CA LEU A 110 -29.65 20.15 -51.98
C LEU A 110 -30.31 18.98 -51.24
N ARG A 111 -30.48 19.07 -49.91
CA ARG A 111 -31.22 18.03 -49.14
C ARG A 111 -32.69 18.02 -49.50
N ALA A 112 -33.31 19.20 -49.66
CA ALA A 112 -34.70 19.33 -50.04
C ALA A 112 -34.95 18.77 -51.45
N GLU A 113 -34.05 19.06 -52.40
CA GLU A 113 -34.21 18.64 -53.80
C GLU A 113 -33.76 17.19 -54.07
N ASN A 114 -32.64 16.75 -53.46
CA ASN A 114 -32.00 15.48 -53.78
C ASN A 114 -32.10 14.39 -52.69
N GLY A 115 -32.75 14.68 -51.55
CA GLY A 115 -32.98 13.73 -50.45
C GLY A 115 -31.69 13.24 -49.76
N VAL A 116 -31.70 12.03 -49.20
CA VAL A 116 -30.58 11.48 -48.40
C VAL A 116 -29.25 11.37 -49.19
N HIS A 117 -29.33 11.25 -50.52
CA HIS A 117 -28.18 11.12 -51.42
C HIS A 117 -27.74 12.46 -52.05
N TRP A 118 -28.21 13.59 -51.51
CA TRP A 118 -27.87 14.94 -52.00
C TRP A 118 -26.38 15.18 -52.20
N ARG A 119 -25.54 14.54 -51.39
CA ARG A 119 -24.10 14.70 -51.43
C ARG A 119 -23.50 14.30 -52.77
N TYR A 120 -23.91 13.21 -53.42
CA TYR A 120 -23.16 12.65 -54.59
C TYR A 120 -23.98 12.54 -55.88
N ARG A 121 -25.14 13.20 -55.95
CA ARG A 121 -26.06 13.07 -57.09
C ARG A 121 -25.71 13.99 -58.26
N GLN A 122 -25.29 15.22 -57.98
CA GLN A 122 -24.82 16.20 -58.97
C GLN A 122 -23.29 16.35 -58.88
N SER A 123 -22.65 16.70 -59.99
CA SER A 123 -21.21 16.94 -60.05
C SER A 123 -20.91 18.31 -59.42
N TRP A 124 -20.02 18.37 -58.44
CA TRP A 124 -19.59 19.62 -57.81
C TRP A 124 -18.34 20.14 -58.52
N LEU A 125 -18.49 21.27 -59.21
CA LEU A 125 -17.46 21.89 -60.03
C LEU A 125 -16.97 23.17 -59.33
N LEU A 126 -15.68 23.18 -58.94
CA LEU A 126 -15.07 24.34 -58.29
C LEU A 126 -14.45 25.27 -59.32
N LEU A 127 -15.01 26.46 -59.48
CA LEU A 127 -14.55 27.52 -60.36
C LEU A 127 -13.46 28.35 -59.67
N THR A 128 -12.35 28.56 -60.38
CA THR A 128 -11.20 29.34 -59.93
C THR A 128 -10.76 30.28 -61.05
N GLY A 129 -10.47 31.56 -60.74
CA GLY A 129 -10.05 32.55 -61.74
C GLY A 129 -10.36 33.99 -61.33
N ASN A 130 -10.33 34.91 -62.29
CA ASN A 130 -10.40 36.36 -62.04
C ASN A 130 -11.81 36.79 -61.55
N GLU A 131 -11.88 37.53 -60.44
CA GLU A 131 -13.14 38.03 -59.87
C GLU A 131 -13.90 38.94 -60.84
N ALA A 132 -13.20 39.72 -61.67
CA ALA A 132 -13.80 40.60 -62.66
C ALA A 132 -14.57 39.82 -63.76
N THR A 133 -14.08 38.63 -64.15
CA THR A 133 -14.76 37.79 -65.13
C THR A 133 -16.00 37.12 -64.55
N PHE A 134 -15.97 36.68 -63.29
CA PHE A 134 -17.13 36.04 -62.65
C PHE A 134 -18.22 37.03 -62.26
N THR A 135 -17.85 38.23 -61.79
CA THR A 135 -18.81 39.29 -61.47
C THR A 135 -19.58 39.74 -62.72
N ARG A 136 -18.92 39.68 -63.89
CA ARG A 136 -19.55 39.95 -65.20
C ARG A 136 -20.35 38.76 -65.74
N ALA A 137 -19.83 37.53 -65.62
CA ALA A 137 -20.42 36.32 -66.19
C ALA A 137 -21.55 35.71 -65.36
N LEU A 138 -21.41 35.69 -64.05
CA LEU A 138 -22.30 34.94 -63.16
C LEU A 138 -22.50 35.78 -61.88
N PRO A 139 -23.30 36.86 -61.95
CA PRO A 139 -23.49 37.76 -60.81
C PRO A 139 -24.07 37.01 -59.59
N ASP A 140 -24.96 36.04 -59.80
CA ASP A 140 -25.56 35.23 -58.73
C ASP A 140 -24.54 34.31 -58.03
N LEU A 141 -23.58 33.76 -58.79
CA LEU A 141 -22.48 32.96 -58.23
C LEU A 141 -21.51 33.85 -57.45
N ALA A 142 -21.27 35.08 -57.94
CA ALA A 142 -20.38 36.03 -57.29
C ALA A 142 -20.95 36.56 -55.96
N GLN A 143 -22.28 36.66 -55.85
CA GLN A 143 -22.97 37.08 -54.62
C GLN A 143 -23.10 35.94 -53.60
N ASN A 144 -23.48 34.73 -54.03
CA ASN A 144 -23.82 33.63 -53.13
C ASN A 144 -22.68 32.63 -52.88
N GLY A 145 -21.63 32.65 -53.72
CA GLY A 145 -20.49 31.70 -53.68
C GLY A 145 -20.81 30.29 -54.20
N TRP A 146 -22.08 30.02 -54.53
CA TRP A 146 -22.53 28.78 -55.15
C TRP A 146 -23.73 29.03 -56.05
N LEU A 147 -23.91 28.18 -57.06
CA LEU A 147 -25.03 28.21 -58.00
C LEU A 147 -25.39 26.78 -58.40
N VAL A 148 -26.65 26.40 -58.27
CA VAL A 148 -27.12 25.06 -58.68
C VAL A 148 -27.73 25.14 -60.06
N THR A 149 -27.17 24.37 -61.01
CA THR A 149 -27.75 24.13 -62.33
C THR A 149 -28.44 22.76 -62.34
N GLN A 150 -29.19 22.44 -63.41
CA GLN A 150 -29.89 21.15 -63.52
C GLN A 150 -28.92 19.95 -63.40
N ASP A 151 -27.71 20.10 -63.93
CA ASP A 151 -26.72 19.01 -64.05
C ASP A 151 -25.52 19.12 -63.11
N ALA A 152 -25.21 20.31 -62.58
CA ALA A 152 -24.00 20.58 -61.80
C ALA A 152 -24.23 21.58 -60.66
N VAL A 153 -23.43 21.45 -59.60
CA VAL A 153 -23.31 22.48 -58.56
C VAL A 153 -22.03 23.26 -58.84
N LEU A 154 -22.17 24.51 -59.21
CA LEU A 154 -21.07 25.43 -59.43
C LEU A 154 -20.70 26.07 -58.09
N LEU A 155 -19.42 26.01 -57.78
CA LEU A 155 -18.86 26.46 -56.51
C LEU A 155 -17.79 27.48 -56.83
N TRP A 156 -17.81 28.65 -56.21
CA TRP A 156 -16.77 29.65 -56.40
C TRP A 156 -16.09 29.96 -55.08
N ASN A 157 -14.78 29.71 -55.03
CA ASN A 157 -13.95 30.15 -53.91
C ASN A 157 -13.49 31.58 -54.20
N LYS A 158 -14.11 32.54 -53.52
CA LYS A 158 -13.74 33.95 -53.64
C LYS A 158 -12.30 34.13 -53.14
N PRO A 159 -11.37 34.62 -53.99
CA PRO A 159 -10.01 34.88 -53.54
C PRO A 159 -10.02 35.97 -52.46
N GLN A 160 -9.27 35.75 -51.39
CA GLN A 160 -9.02 36.75 -50.34
C GLN A 160 -8.20 37.92 -50.94
N PRO A 161 -8.22 39.15 -50.37
CA PRO A 161 -7.50 40.30 -50.92
C PRO A 161 -6.01 40.06 -51.24
N ASP A 162 -5.39 39.09 -50.56
CA ASP A 162 -4.00 38.65 -50.77
C ASP A 162 -3.82 37.68 -51.96
N GLY A 163 -4.87 37.44 -52.77
CA GLY A 163 -4.86 36.51 -53.91
C GLY A 163 -4.87 35.02 -53.52
N ARG A 164 -5.15 34.71 -52.25
CA ARG A 164 -5.15 33.34 -51.70
C ARG A 164 -6.57 32.74 -51.68
N PRO A 165 -6.74 31.42 -51.92
CA PRO A 165 -8.04 30.78 -51.75
C PRO A 165 -8.44 30.74 -50.27
N ASP A 166 -9.74 30.90 -49.96
CA ASP A 166 -10.25 30.79 -48.60
C ASP A 166 -10.20 29.32 -48.13
N GLU A 167 -9.24 29.01 -47.26
CA GLU A 167 -9.06 27.67 -46.71
C GLU A 167 -10.14 27.30 -45.68
N GLY A 168 -10.75 28.29 -45.01
CA GLY A 168 -11.84 28.08 -44.07
C GLY A 168 -13.09 27.57 -44.79
N TRP A 169 -13.45 28.27 -45.87
CA TRP A 169 -14.56 27.88 -46.75
C TRP A 169 -14.34 26.50 -47.39
N LEU A 170 -13.11 26.20 -47.83
CA LEU A 170 -12.77 24.87 -48.37
C LEU A 170 -12.84 23.75 -47.31
N ARG A 171 -12.47 24.03 -46.05
CA ARG A 171 -12.63 23.06 -44.95
C ARG A 171 -14.10 22.81 -44.63
N GLU A 172 -14.93 23.84 -44.70
CA GLU A 172 -16.39 23.70 -44.55
C GLU A 172 -16.98 22.86 -45.70
N LEU A 173 -16.55 23.11 -46.94
CA LEU A 173 -16.94 22.31 -48.11
C LEU A 173 -16.56 20.83 -47.94
N ARG A 174 -15.35 20.55 -47.42
CA ARG A 174 -14.91 19.19 -47.08
C ARG A 174 -15.75 18.54 -45.98
N SER A 175 -16.26 19.33 -45.03
CA SER A 175 -17.14 18.82 -43.97
C SER A 175 -18.48 18.32 -44.54
N LEU A 176 -18.96 18.94 -45.63
CA LEU A 176 -20.18 18.54 -46.34
C LEU A 176 -20.01 17.21 -47.10
N ARG A 177 -18.84 17.02 -47.75
CA ARG A 177 -18.46 15.81 -48.52
C ARG A 177 -17.07 15.30 -48.11
N ARG A 178 -17.02 14.32 -47.19
CA ARG A 178 -15.76 13.81 -46.62
C ARG A 178 -14.91 12.94 -47.55
N SER A 179 -15.52 12.22 -48.50
CA SER A 179 -14.81 11.21 -49.32
C SER A 179 -14.37 11.72 -50.68
N ARG A 180 -15.19 12.57 -51.32
CA ARG A 180 -14.93 13.30 -52.57
C ARG A 180 -15.50 14.72 -52.42
N PRO A 181 -14.72 15.68 -51.88
CA PRO A 181 -15.20 17.02 -51.62
C PRO A 181 -15.71 17.75 -52.87
N ILE A 182 -15.00 17.58 -53.99
CA ILE A 182 -15.31 18.16 -55.30
C ILE A 182 -15.00 17.14 -56.39
N ASP A 183 -15.71 17.25 -57.53
CA ASP A 183 -15.58 16.32 -58.66
C ASP A 183 -14.56 16.83 -59.70
N ALA A 184 -14.51 18.15 -59.95
CA ALA A 184 -13.45 18.78 -60.75
C ALA A 184 -13.19 20.24 -60.34
N VAL A 185 -11.99 20.74 -60.67
CA VAL A 185 -11.65 22.16 -60.58
C VAL A 185 -11.61 22.75 -61.98
N ILE A 186 -12.32 23.85 -62.22
CA ILE A 186 -12.33 24.57 -63.48
C ILE A 186 -11.51 25.84 -63.30
N LEU A 187 -10.40 25.94 -64.02
CA LEU A 187 -9.54 27.11 -64.06
C LEU A 187 -9.96 28.00 -65.22
N THR A 188 -10.59 29.14 -64.90
CA THR A 188 -11.03 30.11 -65.90
C THR A 188 -9.91 31.08 -66.25
N LEU A 189 -9.67 31.24 -67.56
CA LEU A 189 -8.75 32.23 -68.14
C LEU A 189 -9.58 33.35 -68.77
N GLY A 190 -9.24 34.60 -68.47
CA GLY A 190 -9.93 35.79 -69.00
C GLY A 190 -9.22 36.40 -70.21
N GLU A 191 -9.83 37.40 -70.84
CA GLU A 191 -9.30 38.06 -72.04
C GLU A 191 -7.93 38.73 -71.85
N THR A 192 -7.59 39.14 -70.62
CA THR A 192 -6.40 39.93 -70.26
C THR A 192 -5.15 39.09 -70.02
N VAL A 193 -5.00 37.94 -70.69
CA VAL A 193 -3.73 37.19 -70.65
C VAL A 193 -2.60 37.96 -71.37
N ASP A 194 -2.95 38.93 -72.21
CA ASP A 194 -1.98 39.75 -72.96
C ASP A 194 -1.26 40.82 -72.09
N ALA A 195 -1.66 41.03 -70.82
CA ALA A 195 -1.18 42.15 -69.99
C ALA A 195 -0.52 41.77 -68.64
N LEU A 196 -0.15 40.51 -68.42
CA LEU A 196 0.49 40.09 -67.16
C LEU A 196 1.95 39.67 -67.39
N PRO A 197 2.92 40.12 -66.56
CA PRO A 197 4.30 39.62 -66.63
C PRO A 197 4.32 38.10 -66.49
N GLN A 198 4.82 37.41 -67.53
CA GLN A 198 4.65 35.98 -67.80
C GLN A 198 5.07 35.01 -66.67
N HIS A 199 5.73 35.47 -65.60
CA HIS A 199 6.24 34.62 -64.52
C HIS A 199 5.47 34.70 -63.19
N GLN A 200 4.86 35.83 -62.82
CA GLN A 200 4.18 35.98 -61.52
C GLN A 200 2.76 35.41 -61.53
N GLY A 201 2.00 35.57 -62.63
CA GLY A 201 0.62 35.09 -62.74
C GLY A 201 0.52 33.56 -62.81
N ILE A 202 1.39 32.89 -63.57
CA ILE A 202 1.39 31.43 -63.76
C ILE A 202 1.72 30.70 -62.45
N ALA A 203 2.69 31.21 -61.69
CA ALA A 203 3.04 30.68 -60.38
C ALA A 203 1.86 30.78 -59.39
N SER A 204 1.08 31.87 -59.44
CA SER A 204 -0.06 32.09 -58.54
C SER A 204 -1.17 31.05 -58.71
N HIS A 205 -1.53 30.67 -59.94
CA HIS A 205 -2.53 29.64 -60.22
C HIS A 205 -2.07 28.26 -59.75
N SER A 206 -0.80 27.91 -59.99
CA SER A 206 -0.23 26.63 -59.53
C SER A 206 -0.20 26.50 -57.99
N VAL A 207 0.05 27.61 -57.29
CA VAL A 207 0.07 27.65 -55.82
C VAL A 207 -1.35 27.62 -55.26
N SER A 208 -2.29 28.33 -55.90
CA SER A 208 -3.71 28.31 -55.51
C SER A 208 -4.31 26.91 -55.62
N LEU A 209 -4.09 26.22 -56.74
CA LEU A 209 -4.53 24.83 -56.91
C LEU A 209 -3.91 23.90 -55.87
N ALA A 210 -2.60 24.02 -55.60
CA ALA A 210 -1.91 23.25 -54.56
C ALA A 210 -2.55 23.42 -53.17
N ARG A 211 -2.91 24.66 -52.81
CA ARG A 211 -3.59 24.96 -51.53
C ARG A 211 -5.01 24.44 -51.48
N ILE A 212 -5.76 24.55 -52.59
CA ILE A 212 -7.12 23.98 -52.69
C ILE A 212 -7.09 22.47 -52.43
N ALA A 213 -6.18 21.76 -53.10
CA ALA A 213 -5.93 20.35 -52.88
C ALA A 213 -5.57 20.01 -51.43
N ALA A 214 -4.64 20.75 -50.83
CA ALA A 214 -4.19 20.53 -49.46
C ALA A 214 -5.32 20.73 -48.44
N ALA A 215 -6.10 21.81 -48.57
CA ALA A 215 -7.24 22.10 -47.70
C ALA A 215 -8.33 21.00 -47.79
N LEU A 216 -8.60 20.51 -49.01
CA LEU A 216 -9.57 19.45 -49.26
C LEU A 216 -9.04 18.04 -48.94
N ARG A 217 -7.72 17.86 -48.78
CA ARG A 217 -7.00 16.56 -48.79
C ARG A 217 -7.42 15.64 -49.95
N TRP A 218 -7.76 16.27 -51.07
CA TRP A 218 -8.27 15.62 -52.28
C TRP A 218 -7.76 16.36 -53.51
N SER A 219 -7.15 15.63 -54.43
CA SER A 219 -6.67 16.15 -55.70
C SER A 219 -7.71 15.83 -56.78
N ALA A 220 -8.49 16.83 -57.17
CA ALA A 220 -9.47 16.70 -58.23
C ALA A 220 -8.84 16.99 -59.61
N PRO A 221 -9.37 16.40 -60.70
CA PRO A 221 -8.94 16.74 -62.06
C PRO A 221 -9.19 18.23 -62.33
N VAL A 222 -8.23 18.89 -62.98
CA VAL A 222 -8.30 20.32 -63.32
C VAL A 222 -8.62 20.46 -64.81
N TYR A 223 -9.62 21.26 -65.16
CA TYR A 223 -9.96 21.62 -66.54
C TYR A 223 -9.75 23.10 -66.75
N VAL A 224 -9.10 23.48 -67.85
CA VAL A 224 -8.89 24.88 -68.21
C VAL A 224 -10.07 25.34 -69.06
N LEU A 225 -10.66 26.48 -68.73
CA LEU A 225 -11.75 27.09 -69.49
C LEU A 225 -11.32 28.50 -69.92
N ASP A 226 -11.04 28.70 -71.21
CA ASP A 226 -10.81 30.04 -71.77
C ASP A 226 -12.15 30.61 -72.25
N ILE A 227 -12.55 31.74 -71.67
CA ILE A 227 -13.80 32.44 -71.99
C ILE A 227 -13.46 33.56 -72.96
N ALA A 228 -13.98 33.46 -74.19
CA ALA A 228 -13.67 34.38 -75.28
C ALA A 228 -14.73 35.48 -75.46
N LYS A 229 -14.49 36.40 -76.41
CA LYS A 229 -15.38 37.51 -76.77
C LYS A 229 -16.79 37.02 -77.08
N THR A 230 -17.77 37.88 -76.83
CA THR A 230 -19.19 37.57 -76.98
C THR A 230 -19.54 37.16 -78.40
N ASP A 231 -20.20 36.01 -78.55
CA ASP A 231 -20.84 35.61 -79.81
C ASP A 231 -22.15 36.41 -79.94
N GLU A 232 -22.22 37.32 -80.91
CA GLU A 232 -23.37 38.20 -81.09
C GLU A 232 -24.60 37.50 -81.70
N TRP A 233 -24.44 36.30 -82.25
CA TRP A 233 -25.49 35.66 -83.07
C TRP A 233 -26.07 34.38 -82.46
N ASN A 234 -25.26 33.61 -81.74
CA ASN A 234 -25.64 32.24 -81.37
C ASN A 234 -26.21 32.09 -79.94
N ASP A 235 -26.56 33.18 -79.26
CA ASP A 235 -27.23 33.22 -77.93
C ASP A 235 -26.71 32.16 -76.92
N GLY A 236 -25.40 31.89 -76.91
CA GLY A 236 -24.77 30.91 -76.01
C GLY A 236 -25.03 29.43 -76.32
N ARG A 237 -25.64 29.10 -77.48
CA ARG A 237 -25.94 27.73 -77.92
C ARG A 237 -24.83 27.07 -78.75
N THR A 238 -23.69 27.74 -78.93
CA THR A 238 -22.54 27.21 -79.65
C THR A 238 -22.01 25.95 -78.95
N ALA A 239 -21.77 24.88 -79.71
CA ALA A 239 -21.22 23.63 -79.16
C ALA A 239 -19.88 23.88 -78.46
N LEU A 240 -19.67 23.26 -77.28
CA LEU A 240 -18.42 23.38 -76.54
C LEU A 240 -17.27 22.77 -77.35
N ILE A 241 -16.21 23.54 -77.52
CA ILE A 241 -15.02 23.11 -78.27
C ILE A 241 -13.87 22.93 -77.29
N GLY A 242 -13.20 21.77 -77.31
CA GLY A 242 -12.07 21.51 -76.43
C GLY A 242 -11.32 20.24 -76.78
N CYS A 243 -10.23 20.00 -76.05
CA CYS A 243 -9.38 18.82 -76.17
C CYS A 243 -8.94 18.32 -74.79
N ASP A 244 -8.82 16.99 -74.67
CA ASP A 244 -8.27 16.33 -73.48
C ASP A 244 -6.75 16.17 -73.63
N PHE A 245 -6.02 16.24 -72.52
CA PHE A 245 -4.57 16.05 -72.48
C PHE A 245 -4.18 14.70 -71.87
N ALA A 246 -3.09 14.11 -72.34
CA ALA A 246 -2.52 12.92 -71.74
C ALA A 246 -1.94 13.24 -70.34
N PRO A 247 -1.98 12.29 -69.38
CA PRO A 247 -1.32 12.47 -68.10
C PRO A 247 0.19 12.71 -68.32
N ASP A 248 0.74 13.70 -67.62
CA ASP A 248 2.16 14.09 -67.67
C ASP A 248 2.67 14.61 -69.04
N ALA A 249 1.78 15.16 -69.87
CA ALA A 249 2.14 15.77 -71.15
C ALA A 249 3.07 17.00 -71.00
N ASN A 250 4.10 17.07 -71.85
CA ASN A 250 5.02 18.21 -71.93
C ASN A 250 4.40 19.38 -72.73
N ALA A 251 4.97 20.59 -72.57
CA ALA A 251 4.50 21.78 -73.29
C ALA A 251 4.36 21.56 -74.80
N ARG A 252 5.35 20.91 -75.46
CA ARG A 252 5.30 20.64 -76.90
C ARG A 252 4.16 19.71 -77.33
N THR A 253 3.83 18.70 -76.51
CA THR A 253 2.73 17.77 -76.82
C THR A 253 1.37 18.42 -76.57
N ILE A 254 1.29 19.34 -75.60
CA ILE A 254 0.08 20.13 -75.36
C ILE A 254 -0.12 21.11 -76.52
N GLU A 255 0.93 21.80 -76.95
CA GLU A 255 0.90 22.73 -78.08
C GLU A 255 0.44 22.04 -79.37
N SER A 256 0.96 20.84 -79.67
CA SER A 256 0.54 20.08 -80.86
C SER A 256 -0.93 19.67 -80.79
N THR A 257 -1.45 19.31 -79.62
CA THR A 257 -2.89 19.00 -79.45
C THR A 257 -3.77 20.24 -79.62
N LEU A 258 -3.32 21.41 -79.16
CA LEU A 258 -4.02 22.68 -79.36
C LEU A 258 -4.00 23.12 -80.83
N LEU A 259 -2.89 22.92 -81.54
CA LEU A 259 -2.79 23.21 -82.98
C LEU A 259 -3.64 22.23 -83.82
N ALA A 260 -3.73 20.96 -83.43
CA ALA A 260 -4.64 20.00 -84.06
C ALA A 260 -6.11 20.41 -83.86
N LEU A 261 -6.46 20.89 -82.66
CA LEU A 261 -7.78 21.45 -82.37
C LEU A 261 -8.04 22.70 -83.23
N ARG A 262 -7.07 23.63 -83.30
CA ARG A 262 -7.12 24.85 -84.15
C ARG A 262 -7.43 24.52 -85.61
N ASN A 263 -6.75 23.52 -86.17
CA ASN A 263 -6.97 23.06 -87.54
C ASN A 263 -8.37 22.46 -87.74
N ARG A 264 -8.83 21.62 -86.80
CA ARG A 264 -10.17 21.02 -86.85
C ARG A 264 -11.27 22.08 -86.79
N ILE A 265 -11.13 23.05 -85.88
CA ILE A 265 -12.07 24.17 -85.78
C ILE A 265 -12.01 25.02 -87.04
N GLY A 266 -10.81 25.29 -87.57
CA GLY A 266 -10.63 26.06 -88.81
C GLY A 266 -11.42 25.46 -89.98
N HIS A 267 -11.28 24.16 -90.21
CA HIS A 267 -12.04 23.46 -91.25
C HIS A 267 -13.56 23.49 -90.99
N ALA A 268 -13.99 23.21 -89.75
CA ALA A 268 -15.40 23.27 -89.38
C ALA A 268 -15.99 24.69 -89.50
N SER A 269 -15.18 25.72 -89.24
CA SER A 269 -15.60 27.12 -89.32
C SER A 269 -15.89 27.57 -90.74
N ILE A 270 -15.15 27.04 -91.74
CA ILE A 270 -15.43 27.32 -93.15
C ILE A 270 -16.81 26.77 -93.53
N GLU A 271 -17.13 25.55 -93.11
CA GLU A 271 -18.46 24.96 -93.35
C GLU A 271 -19.58 25.75 -92.64
N GLN A 272 -19.33 26.21 -91.42
CA GLN A 272 -20.28 27.04 -90.67
C GLN A 272 -20.50 28.41 -91.31
N LEU A 273 -19.42 29.08 -91.75
CA LEU A 273 -19.50 30.39 -92.41
C LEU A 273 -20.21 30.34 -93.77
N ILE A 274 -20.10 29.21 -94.50
CA ILE A 274 -20.85 28.98 -95.74
C ILE A 274 -22.36 28.90 -95.45
N ARG A 275 -22.76 28.25 -94.33
CA ARG A 275 -24.17 28.13 -93.93
C ARG A 275 -24.73 29.42 -93.34
N SER A 276 -23.91 30.20 -92.64
CA SER A 276 -24.27 31.46 -91.98
C SER A 276 -23.03 32.35 -91.84
N VAL A 277 -22.97 33.43 -92.61
CA VAL A 277 -21.84 34.40 -92.60
C VAL A 277 -21.68 35.09 -91.23
N LYS A 278 -22.71 35.01 -90.38
CA LYS A 278 -22.75 35.64 -89.05
C LYS A 278 -22.14 34.76 -87.96
N ASP A 279 -22.02 33.45 -88.16
CA ASP A 279 -21.42 32.52 -87.19
C ASP A 279 -19.89 32.53 -87.28
N ARG A 280 -19.27 33.62 -86.79
CA ARG A 280 -17.82 33.85 -86.87
C ARG A 280 -17.02 33.27 -85.70
N TYR A 281 -17.69 32.82 -84.64
CA TYR A 281 -17.02 32.43 -83.39
C TYR A 281 -15.96 31.33 -83.58
N SER A 282 -16.24 30.27 -84.33
CA SER A 282 -15.30 29.19 -84.56
C SER A 282 -14.08 29.63 -85.37
N ALA A 283 -14.27 30.51 -86.36
CA ALA A 283 -13.17 31.08 -87.15
C ALA A 283 -12.30 32.03 -86.31
N GLU A 284 -12.92 32.88 -85.49
CA GLU A 284 -12.21 33.77 -84.57
C GLU A 284 -11.46 32.99 -83.48
N LEU A 285 -12.04 31.89 -82.98
CA LEU A 285 -11.40 31.00 -82.03
C LEU A 285 -10.19 30.28 -82.67
N SER A 286 -10.31 29.81 -83.91
CA SER A 286 -9.20 29.21 -84.65
C SER A 286 -8.05 30.19 -84.86
N LYS A 287 -8.35 31.46 -85.17
CA LYS A 287 -7.35 32.54 -85.26
C LYS A 287 -6.69 32.80 -83.90
N ARG A 288 -7.48 32.93 -82.83
CA ARG A 288 -6.99 33.17 -81.47
C ARG A 288 -6.11 32.03 -80.94
N LEU A 289 -6.45 30.79 -81.28
CA LEU A 289 -5.65 29.62 -80.92
C LEU A 289 -4.31 29.60 -81.67
N ASP A 290 -4.24 30.11 -82.89
CA ASP A 290 -2.98 30.25 -83.62
C ASP A 290 -2.02 31.17 -82.85
N ASP A 291 -2.52 32.34 -82.44
CA ASP A 291 -1.72 33.35 -81.74
C ASP A 291 -1.34 32.93 -80.30
N ARG A 292 -2.16 32.11 -79.62
CA ARG A 292 -2.05 31.83 -78.17
C ARG A 292 -1.69 30.39 -77.79
N SER A 293 -1.63 29.45 -78.73
CA SER A 293 -1.37 28.02 -78.47
C SER A 293 -0.07 27.76 -77.70
N ALA A 294 1.03 28.41 -78.08
CA ALA A 294 2.32 28.27 -77.41
C ALA A 294 2.27 28.75 -75.94
N LEU A 295 1.62 29.88 -75.68
CA LEU A 295 1.49 30.44 -74.32
C LEU A 295 0.59 29.58 -73.44
N LEU A 296 -0.55 29.11 -73.97
CA LEU A 296 -1.44 28.20 -73.26
C LEU A 296 -0.76 26.87 -72.94
N ALA A 297 0.01 26.33 -73.89
CA ALA A 297 0.74 25.09 -73.70
C ALA A 297 1.81 25.19 -72.61
N GLN A 298 2.54 26.32 -72.54
CA GLN A 298 3.49 26.59 -71.46
C GLN A 298 2.79 26.70 -70.09
N LEU A 299 1.67 27.44 -70.02
CA LEU A 299 0.89 27.58 -68.78
C LEU A 299 0.39 26.23 -68.29
N ILE A 300 -0.22 25.42 -69.16
CA ILE A 300 -0.77 24.10 -68.82
C ILE A 300 0.35 23.15 -68.39
N ALA A 301 1.49 23.15 -69.09
CA ALA A 301 2.64 22.34 -68.71
C ALA A 301 3.17 22.71 -67.31
N VAL A 302 3.26 24.00 -66.97
CA VAL A 302 3.69 24.43 -65.63
C VAL A 302 2.71 23.99 -64.53
N LEU A 303 1.41 23.99 -64.82
CA LEU A 303 0.39 23.49 -63.90
C LEU A 303 0.49 21.96 -63.68
N MET A 304 0.99 21.23 -64.68
CA MET A 304 1.20 19.77 -64.62
C MET A 304 2.56 19.39 -64.00
N ASN A 305 3.62 20.20 -64.16
CA ASN A 305 5.02 19.80 -63.98
C ASN A 305 5.57 19.89 -62.53
N ARG A 306 4.81 19.48 -61.52
CA ARG A 306 5.34 19.33 -60.15
C ARG A 306 5.04 17.93 -59.62
N LYS A 307 6.01 17.02 -59.79
CA LYS A 307 5.93 15.58 -59.43
C LYS A 307 5.36 15.31 -58.03
N ASP A 308 5.49 16.24 -57.09
CA ASP A 308 5.02 16.08 -55.71
C ASP A 308 3.57 16.52 -55.44
N ARG A 309 2.85 17.10 -56.42
CA ARG A 309 1.54 17.77 -56.16
C ARG A 309 0.31 16.99 -56.57
N HIS A 310 0.46 15.81 -57.20
CA HIS A 310 -0.64 14.93 -57.63
C HIS A 310 -1.78 15.64 -58.39
N GLN A 311 -1.53 16.79 -59.03
CA GLN A 311 -2.51 17.59 -59.78
C GLN A 311 -2.22 17.46 -61.28
N GLY A 312 -3.20 16.97 -62.04
CA GLY A 312 -3.12 16.89 -63.49
C GLY A 312 -4.19 17.78 -64.12
N VAL A 313 -3.80 18.63 -65.07
CA VAL A 313 -4.75 19.28 -65.98
C VAL A 313 -5.19 18.22 -66.99
N SER A 314 -6.49 17.93 -67.02
CA SER A 314 -7.07 16.85 -67.83
C SER A 314 -7.53 17.30 -69.21
N GLY A 315 -7.77 18.59 -69.42
CA GLY A 315 -8.20 19.13 -70.72
C GLY A 315 -8.36 20.65 -70.72
N ALA A 316 -8.49 21.23 -71.91
CA ALA A 316 -8.80 22.64 -72.13
C ALA A 316 -10.05 22.80 -73.00
N PHE A 317 -10.93 23.71 -72.59
CA PHE A 317 -12.20 24.01 -73.24
C PHE A 317 -12.32 25.50 -73.51
N PHE A 318 -13.01 25.83 -74.60
CA PHE A 318 -13.19 27.20 -75.10
C PHE A 318 -14.67 27.48 -75.28
N ALA A 319 -15.15 28.56 -74.68
CA ALA A 319 -16.57 28.93 -74.69
C ALA A 319 -16.79 30.42 -74.94
N PRO A 320 -17.83 30.79 -75.72
CA PRO A 320 -18.21 32.18 -75.92
C PRO A 320 -18.92 32.73 -74.68
N PHE A 321 -18.86 34.06 -74.51
CA PHE A 321 -19.66 34.76 -73.52
C PHE A 321 -21.06 35.09 -74.09
N PRO A 322 -22.17 34.71 -73.45
CA PRO A 322 -23.51 35.03 -73.95
C PRO A 322 -23.93 36.46 -73.58
N ARG A 323 -24.71 37.11 -74.45
CA ARG A 323 -25.26 38.46 -74.22
C ARG A 323 -26.71 38.38 -73.73
N ALA A 324 -27.14 39.41 -73.01
CA ALA A 324 -28.55 39.62 -72.69
C ALA A 324 -29.30 39.99 -73.98
N TYR A 325 -30.30 39.20 -74.40
CA TYR A 325 -31.21 39.59 -75.48
C TYR A 325 -32.57 40.01 -74.92
N VAL A 326 -33.29 40.87 -75.65
CA VAL A 326 -34.67 41.23 -75.28
C VAL A 326 -35.60 40.23 -75.95
N SER A 327 -36.26 39.38 -75.16
CA SER A 327 -37.24 38.43 -75.72
C SER A 327 -38.44 39.18 -76.29
N ARG A 328 -38.81 38.88 -77.54
CA ARG A 328 -39.89 39.58 -78.27
C ARG A 328 -41.30 39.28 -77.74
N GLU A 329 -41.44 38.31 -76.83
CA GLU A 329 -42.73 37.80 -76.34
C GLU A 329 -43.12 38.29 -74.93
N ALA A 330 -42.27 39.08 -74.25
CA ALA A 330 -42.60 39.72 -72.98
C ALA A 330 -42.34 41.23 -73.06
N LYS A 331 -43.41 42.04 -72.96
CA LYS A 331 -43.31 43.50 -72.90
C LYS A 331 -42.31 43.93 -71.81
N ALA A 332 -41.28 44.66 -72.24
CA ALA A 332 -40.42 45.56 -71.44
C ALA A 332 -39.69 44.99 -70.21
N ALA A 333 -39.14 43.78 -70.28
CA ALA A 333 -38.09 43.35 -69.34
C ALA A 333 -36.89 42.78 -70.11
N LEU A 334 -35.68 43.21 -69.73
CA LEU A 334 -34.42 42.65 -70.22
C LEU A 334 -34.31 41.21 -69.66
N VAL A 335 -34.78 40.20 -70.40
CA VAL A 335 -34.68 38.80 -69.98
C VAL A 335 -33.33 38.27 -70.46
N LEU A 336 -32.33 38.31 -69.57
CA LEU A 336 -31.06 37.63 -69.79
C LEU A 336 -31.36 36.13 -69.94
N PRO A 337 -31.05 35.45 -71.07
CA PRO A 337 -30.96 33.99 -71.03
C PRO A 337 -29.94 33.64 -69.95
N SER A 338 -30.39 33.00 -68.89
CA SER A 338 -29.53 32.71 -67.74
C SER A 338 -28.40 31.80 -68.18
N ILE A 339 -27.16 32.23 -67.93
CA ILE A 339 -25.92 31.48 -68.19
C ILE A 339 -25.92 30.07 -67.54
N ILE A 340 -26.88 29.86 -66.63
CA ILE A 340 -27.27 28.63 -65.94
C ILE A 340 -27.62 27.49 -66.91
N ASP A 341 -28.22 27.77 -68.07
CA ASP A 341 -28.73 26.74 -69.00
C ASP A 341 -27.78 26.42 -70.17
N LEU A 342 -26.52 26.89 -70.12
CA LEU A 342 -25.55 26.54 -71.16
C LEU A 342 -25.20 25.03 -71.10
N PRO A 343 -25.15 24.33 -72.26
CA PRO A 343 -24.78 22.90 -72.32
C PRO A 343 -23.33 22.64 -71.86
N LEU A 344 -22.54 23.69 -71.67
CA LEU A 344 -21.18 23.66 -71.12
C LEU A 344 -21.11 22.98 -69.76
N TRP A 345 -22.01 23.34 -68.83
CA TRP A 345 -21.95 22.82 -67.46
C TRP A 345 -22.36 21.36 -67.40
N ALA A 346 -23.34 20.95 -68.20
CA ALA A 346 -23.73 19.56 -68.38
C ALA A 346 -22.56 18.72 -68.93
N HIS A 347 -21.87 19.22 -69.95
CA HIS A 347 -20.73 18.53 -70.54
C HIS A 347 -19.57 18.37 -69.52
N LEU A 348 -19.15 19.45 -68.84
CA LEU A 348 -18.12 19.37 -67.80
C LEU A 348 -18.53 18.50 -66.61
N ALA A 349 -19.82 18.48 -66.25
CA ALA A 349 -20.36 17.58 -65.23
C ALA A 349 -20.26 16.11 -65.64
N THR A 350 -20.45 15.77 -66.92
CA THR A 350 -20.29 14.40 -67.40
C THR A 350 -18.82 13.96 -67.48
N ILE A 351 -17.92 14.83 -67.94
CA ILE A 351 -16.49 14.51 -68.02
C ILE A 351 -15.88 14.38 -66.61
N SER A 352 -16.22 15.28 -65.69
CA SER A 352 -15.74 15.23 -64.30
C SER A 352 -16.10 13.93 -63.57
N ARG A 353 -17.18 13.24 -63.96
CA ARG A 353 -17.51 11.91 -63.39
C ARG A 353 -16.63 10.78 -63.93
N LYS A 354 -16.06 10.93 -65.12
CA LYS A 354 -15.17 9.93 -65.74
C LYS A 354 -13.77 9.99 -65.11
N ALA A 355 -13.23 11.18 -64.88
CA ALA A 355 -11.94 11.38 -64.24
C ALA A 355 -12.03 11.30 -62.71
N HIS A 356 -11.26 10.42 -62.07
CA HIS A 356 -11.31 10.21 -60.63
C HIS A 356 -10.19 10.97 -59.91
N GLY A 357 -10.55 11.81 -58.94
CA GLY A 357 -9.57 12.45 -58.06
C GLY A 357 -8.86 11.45 -57.12
N LYS A 358 -7.72 11.86 -56.57
CA LYS A 358 -6.88 11.06 -55.66
C LYS A 358 -6.88 11.66 -54.24
N ARG A 359 -6.96 10.82 -53.20
CA ARG A 359 -6.82 11.28 -51.80
C ARG A 359 -5.37 11.64 -51.50
N MET A 360 -5.17 12.70 -50.72
CA MET A 360 -3.87 13.06 -50.15
C MET A 360 -3.83 12.64 -48.66
N GLY A 361 -3.10 11.56 -48.34
CA GLY A 361 -2.85 11.04 -46.97
C GLY A 361 -2.88 9.50 -46.81
N LEU A 362 -2.36 8.98 -45.68
CA LEU A 362 -2.35 7.55 -45.34
C LEU A 362 -3.77 7.03 -45.06
N HIS A 363 -4.08 5.81 -45.51
CA HIS A 363 -5.41 5.20 -45.34
C HIS A 363 -5.61 4.69 -43.90
N PRO A 364 -6.73 4.94 -43.22
CA PRO A 364 -6.92 4.51 -41.83
C PRO A 364 -6.82 2.98 -41.67
N VAL A 365 -7.32 2.21 -42.63
CA VAL A 365 -7.23 0.73 -42.60
C VAL A 365 -5.78 0.25 -42.66
N THR A 366 -4.88 0.93 -43.39
CA THR A 366 -3.48 0.51 -43.44
C THR A 366 -2.81 0.74 -42.09
N VAL A 367 -3.11 1.86 -41.41
CA VAL A 367 -2.57 2.15 -40.07
C VAL A 367 -3.07 1.13 -39.04
N PHE A 368 -4.38 0.87 -38.99
CA PHE A 368 -4.93 -0.13 -38.06
C PHE A 368 -4.43 -1.55 -38.37
N SER A 369 -4.31 -1.92 -39.64
CA SER A 369 -3.77 -3.22 -40.04
C SER A 369 -2.30 -3.38 -39.63
N THR A 370 -1.48 -2.35 -39.78
CA THR A 370 -0.07 -2.41 -39.36
C THR A 370 0.06 -2.53 -37.85
N VAL A 371 -0.75 -1.79 -37.08
CA VAL A 371 -0.76 -1.90 -35.61
C VAL A 371 -1.20 -3.29 -35.18
N ALA A 372 -2.29 -3.81 -35.74
CA ALA A 372 -2.76 -5.16 -35.43
C ALA A 372 -1.69 -6.24 -35.73
N LEU A 373 -1.02 -6.14 -36.88
CA LEU A 373 0.00 -7.11 -37.28
C LEU A 373 1.24 -7.04 -36.36
N THR A 374 1.63 -5.84 -35.91
CA THR A 374 2.73 -5.68 -34.95
C THR A 374 2.39 -6.26 -33.57
N VAL A 375 1.15 -6.07 -33.09
CA VAL A 375 0.70 -6.62 -31.80
C VAL A 375 0.67 -8.15 -31.85
N ILE A 376 0.14 -8.72 -32.95
CA ILE A 376 0.14 -10.18 -33.15
C ILE A 376 1.57 -10.71 -33.19
N GLY A 377 2.49 -10.04 -33.89
CA GLY A 377 3.90 -10.43 -33.96
C GLY A 377 4.61 -10.43 -32.60
N ILE A 378 4.35 -9.42 -31.76
CA ILE A 378 4.92 -9.35 -30.40
C ILE A 378 4.36 -10.47 -29.52
N TRP A 379 3.05 -10.74 -29.62
CA TRP A 379 2.41 -11.78 -28.80
C TRP A 379 2.85 -13.19 -29.18
N THR A 380 2.98 -13.50 -30.48
CA THR A 380 3.48 -14.80 -30.95
C THR A 380 4.95 -15.01 -30.57
N ALA A 381 5.79 -14.00 -30.71
CA ALA A 381 7.18 -14.06 -30.25
C ALA A 381 7.28 -14.29 -28.73
N GLY A 382 6.45 -13.59 -27.95
CA GLY A 382 6.36 -13.77 -26.50
C GLY A 382 5.93 -15.18 -26.10
N MET A 383 4.93 -15.76 -26.78
CA MET A 383 4.50 -17.15 -26.55
C MET A 383 5.59 -18.17 -26.86
N LEU A 384 6.31 -18.01 -27.97
CA LEU A 384 7.41 -18.90 -28.35
C LEU A 384 8.53 -18.89 -27.29
N ILE A 385 8.94 -17.70 -26.84
CA ILE A 385 9.96 -17.57 -25.79
C ILE A 385 9.47 -18.20 -24.48
N SER A 386 8.23 -17.93 -24.08
CA SER A 386 7.62 -18.52 -22.88
C SER A 386 7.60 -20.05 -22.95
N GLY A 387 7.20 -20.61 -24.09
CA GLY A 387 7.16 -22.06 -24.31
C GLY A 387 8.55 -22.71 -24.27
N MET A 388 9.54 -22.14 -24.94
CA MET A 388 10.92 -22.65 -24.93
C MET A 388 11.54 -22.61 -23.54
N THR A 389 11.33 -21.50 -22.81
CA THR A 389 11.87 -21.34 -21.45
C THR A 389 11.24 -22.37 -20.51
N ASN A 390 9.92 -22.55 -20.60
CA ASN A 390 9.21 -23.53 -19.79
C ASN A 390 9.61 -24.98 -20.13
N ALA A 391 9.84 -25.29 -21.41
CA ALA A 391 10.31 -26.61 -21.83
C ALA A 391 11.72 -26.93 -21.29
N ARG A 392 12.65 -25.95 -21.32
CA ARG A 392 13.98 -26.09 -20.72
C ARG A 392 13.90 -26.29 -19.21
N ASN A 393 13.07 -25.50 -18.54
CA ASN A 393 12.82 -25.61 -17.10
C ASN A 393 12.28 -27.01 -16.72
N LEU A 394 11.32 -27.53 -17.49
CA LEU A 394 10.77 -28.86 -17.30
C LEU A 394 11.82 -29.96 -17.54
N PHE A 395 12.68 -29.81 -18.55
CA PHE A 395 13.75 -30.76 -18.82
C PHE A 395 14.77 -30.79 -17.67
N ASN A 396 15.20 -29.61 -17.19
CA ASN A 396 16.13 -29.50 -16.08
C ASN A 396 15.55 -30.08 -14.78
N ALA A 397 14.27 -29.81 -14.51
CA ALA A 397 13.56 -30.35 -13.35
C ALA A 397 13.46 -31.88 -13.40
N ARG A 398 13.23 -32.47 -14.57
CA ARG A 398 13.26 -33.93 -14.75
C ARG A 398 14.65 -34.50 -14.58
N ALA A 399 15.66 -33.84 -15.13
CA ALA A 399 17.05 -34.29 -15.04
C ALA A 399 17.55 -34.32 -13.58
N THR A 400 17.20 -33.33 -12.76
CA THR A 400 17.58 -33.31 -11.34
C THR A 400 16.88 -34.41 -10.52
N VAL A 401 15.61 -34.67 -10.79
CA VAL A 401 14.89 -35.80 -10.14
C VAL A 401 15.48 -37.14 -10.56
N GLN A 402 15.77 -37.33 -11.85
CA GLN A 402 16.41 -38.56 -12.34
C GLN A 402 17.81 -38.77 -11.76
N ALA A 403 18.60 -37.70 -11.60
CA ALA A 403 19.91 -37.76 -10.95
C ALA A 403 19.79 -38.19 -9.48
N LEU A 404 18.77 -37.69 -8.77
CA LEU A 404 18.51 -38.07 -7.37
C LEU A 404 18.16 -39.56 -7.23
N ASP A 405 17.32 -40.08 -8.14
CA ASP A 405 16.87 -41.48 -8.12
C ASP A 405 17.95 -42.47 -8.57
N SER A 406 18.81 -42.07 -9.53
CA SER A 406 19.78 -42.97 -10.19
C SER A 406 21.17 -42.96 -9.56
N SER A 407 21.48 -42.00 -8.67
CA SER A 407 22.81 -41.85 -8.08
C SER A 407 23.15 -42.99 -7.08
N PRO A 408 24.22 -43.78 -7.33
CA PRO A 408 24.65 -44.84 -6.40
C PRO A 408 25.46 -44.32 -5.21
N ASP A 409 26.16 -43.19 -5.37
CA ASP A 409 27.02 -42.61 -4.33
C ASP A 409 26.25 -41.63 -3.43
N ALA A 410 26.46 -41.74 -2.11
CA ALA A 410 25.76 -40.95 -1.09
C ALA A 410 26.08 -39.45 -1.18
N ALA A 411 27.33 -39.08 -1.52
CA ALA A 411 27.70 -37.68 -1.68
C ALA A 411 27.04 -37.04 -2.91
N THR A 412 27.00 -37.76 -4.04
CA THR A 412 26.29 -37.27 -5.24
C THR A 412 24.79 -37.10 -5.00
N ARG A 413 24.17 -38.01 -4.23
CA ARG A 413 22.75 -37.93 -3.88
C ARG A 413 22.43 -36.70 -3.01
N LEU A 414 23.30 -36.36 -2.06
CA LEU A 414 23.16 -35.14 -1.24
C LEU A 414 23.25 -33.86 -2.09
N ASN A 415 24.21 -33.81 -3.01
CA ASN A 415 24.34 -32.66 -3.92
C ASN A 415 23.14 -32.54 -4.88
N ALA A 416 22.62 -33.67 -5.37
CA ALA A 416 21.40 -33.69 -6.18
C ALA A 416 20.17 -33.20 -5.38
N LEU A 417 20.07 -33.57 -4.10
CA LEU A 417 19.03 -33.10 -3.20
C LEU A 417 19.13 -31.59 -2.97
N LEU A 418 20.34 -31.07 -2.77
CA LEU A 418 20.57 -29.63 -2.64
C LEU A 418 20.19 -28.87 -3.91
N ALA A 419 20.59 -29.37 -5.08
CA ALA A 419 20.21 -28.78 -6.36
C ALA A 419 18.68 -28.76 -6.56
N LEU A 420 17.99 -29.81 -6.12
CA LEU A 420 16.52 -29.87 -6.13
C LEU A 420 15.90 -28.82 -5.19
N GLN A 421 16.41 -28.64 -3.97
CA GLN A 421 15.95 -27.61 -3.05
C GLN A 421 16.12 -26.19 -3.62
N GLN A 422 17.29 -25.90 -4.20
CA GLN A 422 17.55 -24.60 -4.84
C GLN A 422 16.59 -24.32 -6.00
N GLN A 423 16.26 -25.34 -6.80
CA GLN A 423 15.25 -25.21 -7.85
C GLN A 423 13.86 -24.93 -7.27
N ILE A 424 13.44 -25.68 -6.25
CA ILE A 424 12.14 -25.48 -5.58
C ILE A 424 12.04 -24.06 -5.03
N GLY A 425 13.04 -23.61 -4.25
CA GLY A 425 13.06 -22.24 -3.70
C GLY A 425 12.99 -21.18 -4.80
N GLY A 426 13.66 -21.40 -5.94
CA GLY A 426 13.56 -20.52 -7.10
C GLY A 426 12.15 -20.49 -7.73
N TYR A 427 11.46 -21.62 -7.84
CA TYR A 427 10.08 -21.68 -8.33
C TYR A 427 9.10 -21.06 -7.33
N GLU A 428 9.27 -21.29 -6.03
CA GLU A 428 8.46 -20.68 -4.97
C GLU A 428 8.52 -19.16 -5.03
N GLN A 429 9.75 -18.61 -5.14
CA GLN A 429 9.94 -17.18 -5.26
C GLN A 429 9.24 -16.62 -6.51
N ARG A 430 9.31 -17.32 -7.65
CA ARG A 430 8.63 -16.93 -8.90
C ARG A 430 7.10 -16.99 -8.80
N VAL A 431 6.56 -17.92 -8.02
CA VAL A 431 5.11 -18.03 -7.78
C VAL A 431 4.63 -16.97 -6.80
N ALA A 432 5.41 -16.66 -5.76
CA ALA A 432 5.05 -15.70 -4.71
C ALA A 432 5.26 -14.22 -5.13
N HIS A 433 6.38 -13.87 -5.76
CA HIS A 433 6.83 -12.49 -5.98
C HIS A 433 6.78 -12.01 -7.44
N GLN A 434 6.01 -12.71 -8.28
CA GLN A 434 5.81 -12.51 -9.73
C GLN A 434 6.85 -13.21 -10.62
N SER A 435 6.33 -13.91 -11.63
CA SER A 435 7.13 -14.59 -12.66
C SER A 435 7.70 -13.56 -13.66
N PRO A 436 8.91 -13.80 -14.20
CA PRO A 436 9.54 -12.88 -15.13
C PRO A 436 8.72 -12.69 -16.41
N LEU A 437 8.77 -11.49 -17.00
CA LEU A 437 7.88 -11.08 -18.10
C LEU A 437 7.88 -12.05 -19.30
N TRP A 438 9.02 -12.65 -19.63
CA TRP A 438 9.14 -13.61 -20.74
C TRP A 438 8.41 -14.93 -20.50
N THR A 439 7.98 -15.25 -19.27
CA THR A 439 7.16 -16.43 -18.95
C THR A 439 5.66 -16.13 -18.88
N ARG A 440 5.26 -14.85 -18.98
CA ARG A 440 3.87 -14.41 -18.73
C ARG A 440 2.94 -14.50 -19.95
N PHE A 441 3.45 -14.90 -21.11
CA PHE A 441 2.66 -15.03 -22.34
C PHE A 441 1.79 -16.31 -22.35
N GLY A 442 1.12 -16.63 -21.24
CA GLY A 442 0.10 -17.68 -21.12
C GLY A 442 0.62 -19.12 -20.98
N LEU A 443 1.93 -19.37 -21.12
CA LEU A 443 2.53 -20.72 -21.10
C LEU A 443 3.35 -21.02 -19.82
N ASN A 444 3.12 -20.28 -18.73
CA ASN A 444 3.84 -20.53 -17.47
C ASN A 444 3.36 -21.84 -16.80
N GLN A 445 4.28 -22.77 -16.53
CA GLN A 445 4.01 -23.99 -15.76
C GLN A 445 4.75 -24.02 -14.41
N ASP A 446 5.31 -22.90 -13.93
CA ASP A 446 6.08 -22.84 -12.68
C ASP A 446 5.34 -23.49 -11.49
N LYS A 447 4.04 -23.20 -11.32
CA LYS A 447 3.20 -23.78 -10.26
C LYS A 447 3.02 -25.30 -10.42
N ALA A 448 2.82 -25.76 -11.65
CA ALA A 448 2.64 -27.18 -11.93
C ALA A 448 3.94 -27.97 -11.72
N ILE A 449 5.07 -27.42 -12.17
CA ILE A 449 6.41 -27.98 -11.97
C ILE A 449 6.71 -28.06 -10.47
N LEU A 450 6.48 -26.98 -9.71
CA LEU A 450 6.68 -26.95 -8.26
C LEU A 450 5.84 -28.01 -7.55
N SER A 451 4.55 -28.14 -7.89
CA SER A 451 3.69 -29.17 -7.31
C SER A 451 4.15 -30.60 -7.63
N ALA A 452 4.82 -30.80 -8.77
CA ALA A 452 5.35 -32.10 -9.18
C ALA A 452 6.72 -32.43 -8.55
N LEU A 453 7.51 -31.43 -8.13
CA LEU A 453 8.82 -31.65 -7.50
C LEU A 453 8.72 -32.04 -6.02
N TRP A 454 7.66 -31.58 -5.33
CA TRP A 454 7.48 -31.85 -3.89
C TRP A 454 7.46 -33.33 -3.51
N PRO A 455 6.73 -34.23 -4.20
CA PRO A 455 6.72 -35.65 -3.85
C PRO A 455 8.11 -36.29 -3.92
N SER A 456 8.86 -36.05 -5.00
CA SER A 456 10.22 -36.57 -5.17
C SER A 456 11.18 -36.03 -4.10
N TYR A 457 11.10 -34.73 -3.79
CA TYR A 457 11.86 -34.15 -2.68
C TYR A 457 11.50 -34.81 -1.34
N SER A 458 10.20 -35.01 -1.06
CA SER A 458 9.76 -35.57 0.22
C SER A 458 10.24 -37.01 0.45
N ALA A 459 10.24 -37.84 -0.59
CA ALA A 459 10.71 -39.24 -0.51
C ALA A 459 12.23 -39.30 -0.26
N ALA A 460 13.00 -38.50 -1.00
CA ALA A 460 14.45 -38.42 -0.83
C ALA A 460 14.83 -37.76 0.51
N GLY A 461 14.18 -36.65 0.86
CA GLY A 461 14.41 -35.94 2.12
C GLY A 461 14.08 -36.81 3.34
N LYS A 462 12.99 -37.59 3.29
CA LYS A 462 12.66 -38.52 4.38
C LYS A 462 13.77 -39.56 4.58
N SER A 463 14.23 -40.20 3.50
CA SER A 463 15.24 -41.25 3.60
C SER A 463 16.64 -40.75 3.96
N VAL A 464 17.04 -39.59 3.42
CA VAL A 464 18.42 -39.06 3.53
C VAL A 464 18.59 -38.11 4.71
N LEU A 465 17.58 -37.30 5.04
CA LEU A 465 17.66 -36.28 6.10
C LEU A 465 16.95 -36.77 7.37
N VAL A 466 15.69 -37.18 7.26
CA VAL A 466 14.82 -37.39 8.43
C VAL A 466 15.13 -38.72 9.13
N THR A 467 15.27 -39.83 8.40
CA THR A 467 15.50 -41.16 9.01
C THR A 467 16.76 -41.20 9.90
N PRO A 468 17.94 -40.67 9.48
CA PRO A 468 19.11 -40.63 10.35
C PRO A 468 18.90 -39.80 11.62
N ILE A 469 18.18 -38.69 11.51
CA ILE A 469 17.86 -37.81 12.66
C ILE A 469 16.87 -38.49 13.60
N GLN A 470 15.86 -39.16 13.06
CA GLN A 470 14.91 -39.93 13.86
C GLN A 470 15.63 -41.01 14.66
N ASN A 471 16.55 -41.76 14.02
CA ASN A 471 17.30 -42.81 14.68
C ASN A 471 18.23 -42.28 15.79
N SER A 472 18.91 -41.15 15.56
CA SER A 472 19.79 -40.55 16.56
C SER A 472 19.00 -39.95 17.73
N LEU A 473 17.87 -39.29 17.46
CA LEU A 473 16.96 -38.79 18.50
C LEU A 473 16.36 -39.94 19.31
N GLU A 474 15.90 -41.02 18.66
CA GLU A 474 15.37 -42.20 19.37
C GLU A 474 16.45 -42.85 20.25
N ALA A 475 17.70 -42.94 19.78
CA ALA A 475 18.81 -43.44 20.60
C ALA A 475 19.06 -42.57 21.84
N THR A 476 19.07 -41.24 21.69
CA THR A 476 19.23 -40.30 22.82
C THR A 476 18.05 -40.39 23.81
N LEU A 477 16.82 -40.58 23.31
CA LEU A 477 15.64 -40.71 24.16
C LEU A 477 15.57 -42.06 24.90
N ILE A 478 16.11 -43.12 24.29
CA ILE A 478 16.31 -44.42 24.98
C ILE A 478 17.32 -44.25 26.11
N ASP A 479 18.46 -43.61 25.87
CA ASP A 479 19.48 -43.35 26.89
C ASP A 479 18.90 -42.50 28.05
N LEU A 480 18.14 -41.46 27.71
CA LEU A 480 17.41 -40.64 28.68
C LEU A 480 16.46 -41.48 29.54
N SER A 481 15.73 -42.43 28.96
CA SER A 481 14.79 -43.29 29.72
C SER A 481 15.49 -44.20 30.74
N GLN A 482 16.79 -44.46 30.56
CA GLN A 482 17.60 -45.29 31.45
C GLN A 482 18.34 -44.48 32.54
N MET A 483 18.21 -43.15 32.57
CA MET A 483 18.89 -42.32 33.55
C MET A 483 18.40 -42.58 34.99
N PRO A 484 19.30 -42.64 35.98
CA PRO A 484 18.93 -42.71 37.39
C PRO A 484 18.13 -41.48 37.81
N THR A 485 16.92 -41.68 38.34
CA THR A 485 16.00 -40.60 38.73
C THR A 485 16.20 -40.11 40.17
N GLY A 486 17.02 -40.81 40.97
CA GLY A 486 17.23 -40.53 42.39
C GLY A 486 18.48 -39.69 42.73
N SER A 487 19.40 -39.47 41.79
CA SER A 487 20.61 -38.68 42.01
C SER A 487 20.38 -37.22 41.62
N LEU A 488 20.48 -36.31 42.60
CA LEU A 488 20.30 -34.85 42.46
C LEU A 488 21.55 -34.11 41.95
N ASP A 489 22.39 -34.78 41.15
CA ASP A 489 23.65 -34.23 40.67
C ASP A 489 23.45 -33.24 39.52
N ASP A 490 24.25 -32.18 39.45
CA ASP A 490 24.16 -31.16 38.39
C ASP A 490 24.39 -31.75 36.98
N HIS A 491 25.15 -32.85 36.87
CA HIS A 491 25.35 -33.56 35.61
C HIS A 491 24.05 -34.21 35.10
N ALA A 492 23.30 -34.88 35.98
CA ALA A 492 22.01 -35.49 35.63
C ALA A 492 20.99 -34.44 35.17
N ASN A 493 21.00 -33.25 35.78
CA ASN A 493 20.15 -32.13 35.35
C ASN A 493 20.54 -31.60 33.96
N SER A 494 21.84 -31.43 33.69
CA SER A 494 22.30 -30.99 32.36
C SER A 494 21.90 -31.98 31.26
N ALA A 495 22.00 -33.28 31.57
CA ALA A 495 21.61 -34.35 30.69
C ALA A 495 20.08 -34.42 30.51
N ALA A 496 19.30 -34.16 31.56
CA ALA A 496 17.84 -34.04 31.48
C ALA A 496 17.39 -32.83 30.63
N LEU A 497 18.05 -31.68 30.74
CA LEU A 497 17.77 -30.51 29.89
C LEU A 497 18.09 -30.77 28.42
N GLU A 498 19.19 -31.49 28.15
CA GLU A 498 19.51 -31.95 26.80
C GLU A 498 18.48 -32.95 26.28
N GLY A 499 18.10 -33.93 27.10
CA GLY A 499 17.05 -34.90 26.81
C GLY A 499 15.70 -34.23 26.53
N HIS A 500 15.37 -33.16 27.25
CA HIS A 500 14.19 -32.34 26.99
C HIS A 500 14.26 -31.68 25.60
N LYS A 501 15.41 -31.11 25.22
CA LYS A 501 15.61 -30.53 23.87
C LYS A 501 15.50 -31.60 22.78
N ALA A 502 16.03 -32.81 23.02
CA ALA A 502 15.87 -33.95 22.12
C ALA A 502 14.40 -34.35 21.96
N LEU A 503 13.66 -34.46 23.07
CA LEU A 503 12.24 -34.79 23.07
C LEU A 503 11.40 -33.72 22.36
N LYS A 504 11.69 -32.44 22.63
CA LYS A 504 11.05 -31.31 21.94
C LYS A 504 11.27 -31.38 20.43
N THR A 505 12.50 -31.66 20.00
CA THR A 505 12.86 -31.84 18.59
C THR A 505 12.09 -33.00 17.96
N TYR A 506 12.02 -34.15 18.64
CA TYR A 506 11.27 -35.33 18.19
C TYR A 506 9.77 -35.04 18.05
N LEU A 507 9.17 -34.36 19.03
CA LEU A 507 7.75 -33.99 18.99
C LEU A 507 7.43 -32.92 17.94
N MET A 508 8.35 -31.99 17.66
CA MET A 508 8.20 -31.02 16.55
C MET A 508 8.22 -31.73 15.19
N LEU A 509 9.07 -32.74 15.02
CA LEU A 509 9.08 -33.57 13.80
C LEU A 509 7.81 -34.41 13.67
N ALA A 510 7.21 -34.85 14.77
CA ALA A 510 5.97 -35.63 14.77
C ALA A 510 4.71 -34.74 14.57
N ASN A 511 4.76 -33.50 15.04
CA ASN A 511 3.65 -32.54 15.01
C ASN A 511 4.06 -31.22 14.30
N PRO A 512 3.89 -31.13 12.96
CA PRO A 512 4.29 -29.96 12.17
C PRO A 512 3.68 -28.62 12.61
N SER A 513 2.52 -28.63 13.27
CA SER A 513 1.85 -27.42 13.76
C SER A 513 2.62 -26.69 14.87
N ARG A 514 3.45 -27.42 15.63
CA ARG A 514 4.25 -26.90 16.76
C ARG A 514 5.70 -26.61 16.38
N VAL A 515 6.03 -26.60 15.09
CA VAL A 515 7.39 -26.36 14.60
C VAL A 515 7.80 -24.91 14.84
N ASP A 516 8.91 -24.75 15.56
CA ASP A 516 9.68 -23.51 15.65
C ASP A 516 10.99 -23.69 14.89
N THR A 517 11.13 -22.98 13.77
CA THR A 517 12.29 -23.11 12.87
C THR A 517 13.59 -22.65 13.51
N SER A 518 13.53 -21.68 14.43
CA SER A 518 14.71 -21.11 15.09
C SER A 518 15.33 -22.10 16.09
N PHE A 519 14.47 -22.86 16.79
CA PHE A 519 14.89 -23.94 17.67
C PHE A 519 15.23 -25.23 16.89
N LEU A 520 14.42 -25.61 15.90
CA LEU A 520 14.53 -26.90 15.22
C LEU A 520 15.80 -27.02 14.38
N THR A 521 16.14 -26.01 13.59
CA THR A 521 17.28 -26.06 12.64
C THR A 521 18.62 -26.44 13.31
N PRO A 522 19.09 -25.77 14.38
CA PRO A 522 20.34 -26.15 15.03
C PRO A 522 20.30 -27.54 15.67
N GLN A 523 19.13 -27.99 16.14
CA GLN A 523 18.97 -29.35 16.69
C GLN A 523 19.06 -30.40 15.58
N LEU A 524 18.41 -30.19 14.43
CA LEU A 524 18.51 -31.10 13.29
C LEU A 524 19.95 -31.27 12.83
N VAL A 525 20.71 -30.17 12.71
CA VAL A 525 22.14 -30.22 12.33
C VAL A 525 22.95 -31.03 13.35
N ARG A 526 22.68 -30.85 14.65
CA ARG A 526 23.36 -31.59 15.73
C ARG A 526 23.12 -33.10 15.64
N TYR A 527 21.89 -33.52 15.39
CA TYR A 527 21.49 -34.93 15.37
C TYR A 527 21.68 -35.60 13.99
N TRP A 528 22.06 -34.84 12.95
CA TRP A 528 22.22 -35.38 11.60
C TRP A 528 23.53 -36.15 11.40
N THR A 529 23.38 -37.37 10.93
CA THR A 529 24.48 -38.28 10.58
C THR A 529 24.34 -38.70 9.12
N THR A 530 25.47 -38.81 8.43
CA THR A 530 25.52 -39.24 7.01
C THR A 530 26.67 -40.22 6.81
N SER A 531 26.45 -41.20 5.94
CA SER A 531 27.47 -42.16 5.50
C SER A 531 28.31 -41.64 4.32
N ALA A 532 28.02 -40.44 3.81
CA ALA A 532 28.76 -39.82 2.71
C ALA A 532 30.17 -39.39 3.14
N ASN A 533 31.18 -39.70 2.32
CA ASN A 533 32.56 -39.30 2.57
C ASN A 533 32.78 -37.82 2.18
N VAL A 534 32.44 -36.91 3.11
CA VAL A 534 32.51 -35.45 2.92
C VAL A 534 33.37 -34.83 4.04
N SER A 535 34.11 -33.76 3.74
CA SER A 535 34.91 -33.07 4.77
C SER A 535 34.01 -32.51 5.88
N ALA A 536 34.55 -32.39 7.10
CA ALA A 536 33.77 -31.92 8.26
C ALA A 536 33.13 -30.53 8.04
N GLY A 537 33.86 -29.61 7.38
CA GLY A 537 33.34 -28.28 7.03
C GLY A 537 32.21 -28.33 6.00
N ALA A 538 32.38 -29.12 4.93
CA ALA A 538 31.35 -29.25 3.90
C ALA A 538 30.11 -30.01 4.42
N LYS A 539 30.27 -30.92 5.38
CA LYS A 539 29.14 -31.57 6.07
C LYS A 539 28.29 -30.53 6.82
N LEU A 540 28.91 -29.61 7.55
CA LEU A 540 28.19 -28.57 8.30
C LEU A 540 27.43 -27.61 7.37
N ASP A 541 28.07 -27.14 6.30
CA ASP A 541 27.43 -26.26 5.31
C ASP A 541 26.24 -26.95 4.61
N LEU A 542 26.42 -28.21 4.18
CA LEU A 542 25.33 -29.01 3.61
C LEU A 542 24.21 -29.25 4.61
N ALA A 543 24.54 -29.55 5.88
CA ALA A 543 23.54 -29.77 6.93
C ALA A 543 22.70 -28.51 7.15
N GLU A 544 23.33 -27.35 7.27
CA GLU A 544 22.66 -26.08 7.50
C GLU A 544 21.71 -25.72 6.35
N GLN A 545 22.16 -25.84 5.10
CA GLN A 545 21.34 -25.56 3.93
C GLN A 545 20.17 -26.56 3.79
N LEU A 546 20.47 -27.87 3.84
CA LEU A 546 19.47 -28.92 3.63
C LEU A 546 18.42 -28.95 4.74
N LEU A 547 18.86 -28.91 6.00
CA LEU A 547 17.97 -29.02 7.17
C LEU A 547 17.28 -27.70 7.50
N GLY A 548 17.90 -26.56 7.20
CA GLY A 548 17.26 -25.25 7.27
C GLY A 548 16.07 -25.16 6.30
N PHE A 549 16.26 -25.58 5.05
CA PHE A 549 15.16 -25.66 4.08
C PHE A 549 14.06 -26.62 4.53
N TYR A 550 14.42 -27.82 5.03
CA TYR A 550 13.43 -28.78 5.54
C TYR A 550 12.63 -28.21 6.73
N ALA A 551 13.30 -27.61 7.72
CA ALA A 551 12.65 -27.05 8.90
C ALA A 551 11.65 -25.94 8.54
N GLN A 552 12.01 -25.05 7.60
CA GLN A 552 11.13 -23.97 7.12
C GLN A 552 9.86 -24.49 6.45
N HIS A 553 9.95 -25.59 5.70
CA HIS A 553 8.84 -26.11 4.91
C HIS A 553 8.04 -27.21 5.63
N LEU A 554 8.52 -27.71 6.77
CA LEU A 554 7.84 -28.76 7.54
C LEU A 554 6.41 -28.39 7.92
N LYS A 555 6.17 -27.15 8.36
CA LYS A 555 4.84 -26.65 8.75
C LYS A 555 3.84 -26.58 7.59
N ALA A 556 4.34 -26.40 6.35
CA ALA A 556 3.49 -26.33 5.16
C ALA A 556 3.16 -27.72 4.59
N HIS A 557 3.88 -28.77 5.02
CA HIS A 557 3.78 -30.11 4.47
C HIS A 557 3.58 -31.17 5.57
N ASP A 558 2.34 -31.31 6.05
CA ASP A 558 1.98 -32.27 7.11
C ASP A 558 2.37 -33.73 6.81
N ALA A 559 2.47 -34.10 5.53
CA ALA A 559 2.90 -35.43 5.09
C ALA A 559 4.35 -35.77 5.47
N TRP A 560 5.17 -34.79 5.85
CA TRP A 560 6.58 -34.98 6.20
C TRP A 560 6.82 -35.35 7.66
N ARG A 561 5.76 -35.43 8.47
CA ARG A 561 5.85 -35.81 9.88
C ARG A 561 6.45 -37.20 10.08
N ILE A 562 7.24 -37.36 11.15
CA ILE A 562 7.67 -38.69 11.60
C ILE A 562 6.52 -39.39 12.32
N GLN A 563 6.55 -40.72 12.34
CA GLN A 563 5.63 -41.49 13.18
C GLN A 563 6.27 -41.64 14.56
N PRO A 564 5.70 -41.02 15.62
CA PRO A 564 6.27 -41.10 16.95
C PRO A 564 6.07 -42.49 17.56
N ARG A 565 7.06 -42.94 18.34
CA ARG A 565 6.93 -44.09 19.24
C ARG A 565 6.36 -43.61 20.58
N GLU A 566 5.06 -43.80 20.78
CA GLU A 566 4.33 -43.33 21.97
C GLU A 566 4.96 -43.84 23.28
N GLU A 567 5.39 -45.11 23.33
CA GLU A 567 6.04 -45.71 24.51
C GLU A 567 7.31 -44.96 24.92
N LEU A 568 8.14 -44.60 23.94
CA LEU A 568 9.40 -43.89 24.16
C LEU A 568 9.16 -42.44 24.56
N VAL A 569 8.19 -41.77 23.95
CA VAL A 569 7.78 -40.41 24.34
C VAL A 569 7.30 -40.39 25.80
N ASN A 570 6.46 -41.34 26.19
CA ASN A 570 5.92 -41.43 27.54
C ASN A 570 7.02 -41.78 28.56
N ALA A 571 7.91 -42.72 28.25
CA ALA A 571 9.06 -43.06 29.10
C ALA A 571 9.97 -41.85 29.32
N SER A 572 10.35 -41.14 28.25
CA SER A 572 11.17 -39.93 28.34
C SER A 572 10.49 -38.82 29.15
N ARG A 573 9.18 -38.59 28.96
CA ARG A 573 8.41 -37.61 29.76
C ARG A 573 8.42 -37.97 31.24
N GLN A 574 8.22 -39.23 31.58
CA GLN A 574 8.18 -39.68 32.97
C GLN A 574 9.55 -39.51 33.65
N THR A 575 10.65 -39.87 32.97
CA THR A 575 12.00 -39.63 33.49
C THR A 575 12.28 -38.14 33.67
N LEU A 576 11.96 -37.30 32.68
CA LEU A 576 12.13 -35.85 32.77
C LEU A 576 11.29 -35.24 33.90
N LEU A 577 10.01 -35.61 34.03
CA LEU A 577 9.15 -35.15 35.12
C LEU A 577 9.68 -35.58 36.49
N SER A 578 10.29 -36.75 36.61
CA SER A 578 10.87 -37.20 37.88
C SER A 578 12.15 -36.42 38.25
N VAL A 579 13.08 -36.22 37.31
CA VAL A 579 14.35 -35.52 37.57
C VAL A 579 14.12 -34.02 37.75
N ILE A 580 13.31 -33.41 36.89
CA ILE A 580 13.04 -31.97 36.87
C ILE A 580 12.00 -31.59 37.95
N GLY A 581 10.98 -32.43 38.17
CA GLY A 581 9.89 -32.15 39.10
C GLY A 581 10.33 -32.13 40.57
N VAL A 582 11.30 -32.96 40.96
CA VAL A 582 11.79 -33.04 42.36
C VAL A 582 12.54 -31.78 42.78
N ARG A 583 13.31 -31.14 41.88
CA ARG A 583 14.05 -29.90 42.18
C ARG A 583 13.25 -28.62 41.91
N ASN A 584 12.13 -28.73 41.20
CA ASN A 584 11.26 -27.59 40.88
C ASN A 584 10.07 -27.43 41.84
N SER A 585 10.06 -28.13 43.00
CA SER A 585 9.07 -27.84 44.04
C SER A 585 9.28 -26.42 44.59
N GLU A 586 8.21 -25.75 45.02
CA GLU A 586 8.30 -24.35 45.45
C GLU A 586 9.27 -24.18 46.62
N ASP A 587 9.28 -25.15 47.53
CA ASP A 587 10.19 -25.17 48.69
C ASP A 587 11.66 -25.37 48.28
N THR A 588 11.96 -26.28 47.35
CA THR A 588 13.36 -26.50 46.91
C THR A 588 13.88 -25.31 46.10
N VAL A 589 13.04 -24.71 45.28
CA VAL A 589 13.37 -23.49 44.54
C VAL A 589 13.65 -22.34 45.51
N TYR A 590 12.78 -22.09 46.48
CA TYR A 590 12.97 -21.04 47.48
C TYR A 590 14.26 -21.25 48.27
N GLN A 591 14.51 -22.48 48.76
CA GLN A 591 15.75 -22.80 49.48
C GLN A 591 17.00 -22.65 48.60
N SER A 592 16.92 -22.99 47.31
CA SER A 592 18.05 -22.79 46.38
C SER A 592 18.36 -21.31 46.14
N VAL A 593 17.34 -20.46 46.07
CA VAL A 593 17.50 -19.00 45.95
C VAL A 593 18.19 -18.45 47.20
N LEU A 594 17.78 -18.87 48.40
CA LEU A 594 18.41 -18.46 49.65
C LEU A 594 19.85 -18.96 49.76
N ALA A 595 20.11 -20.23 49.41
CA ALA A 595 21.45 -20.81 49.45
C ALA A 595 22.43 -20.12 48.49
N GLY A 596 21.95 -19.64 47.33
CA GLY A 596 22.77 -18.94 46.33
C GLY A 596 23.31 -17.57 46.77
N VAL A 597 22.72 -16.98 47.80
CA VAL A 597 23.24 -15.76 48.45
C VAL A 597 24.54 -16.08 49.19
N GLY A 598 24.62 -17.24 49.85
CA GLY A 598 25.78 -17.68 50.63
C GLY A 598 26.29 -16.62 51.60
N ASN A 599 27.61 -16.50 51.74
CA ASN A 599 28.27 -15.53 52.63
C ASN A 599 28.54 -14.16 51.96
N LYS A 600 27.88 -13.84 50.83
CA LYS A 600 28.14 -12.58 50.09
C LYS A 600 27.69 -11.34 50.85
N TYR A 601 26.68 -11.48 51.71
CA TYR A 601 26.15 -10.40 52.53
C TYR A 601 26.30 -10.78 54.01
N PRO A 602 26.95 -9.93 54.84
CA PRO A 602 27.16 -10.22 56.24
C PRO A 602 25.87 -10.08 57.05
N ASP A 603 25.76 -10.91 58.09
CA ASP A 603 24.66 -10.84 59.06
C ASP A 603 24.66 -9.48 59.78
N GLN A 604 23.46 -8.93 59.97
CA GLN A 604 23.28 -7.65 60.65
C GLN A 604 23.21 -7.87 62.16
N THR A 605 24.02 -7.10 62.87
CA THR A 605 24.10 -7.04 64.34
C THR A 605 23.76 -5.63 64.82
N LEU A 606 23.49 -5.47 66.12
CA LEU A 606 23.26 -4.15 66.72
C LEU A 606 24.38 -3.15 66.37
N ALA A 607 25.65 -3.59 66.48
CA ALA A 607 26.81 -2.76 66.18
C ALA A 607 26.88 -2.32 64.70
N SER A 608 26.47 -3.20 63.76
CA SER A 608 26.42 -2.84 62.33
C SER A 608 25.32 -1.84 61.99
N LEU A 609 24.21 -1.85 62.74
CA LEU A 609 23.06 -0.98 62.52
C LEU A 609 23.23 0.40 63.15
N THR A 610 24.05 0.51 64.20
CA THR A 610 24.33 1.76 64.93
C THR A 610 25.74 2.29 64.65
N THR A 611 26.24 2.10 63.43
CA THR A 611 27.60 2.54 63.03
C THR A 611 27.84 4.01 63.33
N GLY A 612 28.91 4.32 64.05
CA GLY A 612 29.27 5.68 64.46
C GLY A 612 28.64 6.17 65.77
N THR A 613 27.85 5.33 66.47
CA THR A 613 27.30 5.62 67.80
C THR A 613 27.62 4.52 68.80
N ASP A 614 27.83 4.88 70.07
CA ASP A 614 28.12 3.92 71.13
C ASP A 614 26.83 3.37 71.75
N THR A 615 26.61 2.06 71.61
CA THR A 615 25.46 1.36 72.22
C THR A 615 25.76 0.85 73.63
N HIS A 616 27.04 0.85 74.04
CA HIS A 616 27.45 0.34 75.34
C HIS A 616 26.81 1.15 76.47
N GLY A 617 26.19 0.45 77.41
CA GLY A 617 25.51 1.07 78.54
C GLY A 617 24.06 1.46 78.28
N LEU A 618 23.54 1.35 77.05
CA LEU A 618 22.15 1.72 76.71
C LEU A 618 21.28 0.52 76.33
N VAL A 619 21.62 -0.18 75.26
CA VAL A 619 20.83 -1.26 74.68
C VAL A 619 21.75 -2.42 74.34
N ARG A 620 21.32 -3.65 74.64
CA ARG A 620 22.01 -4.87 74.27
C ARG A 620 21.11 -5.77 73.43
N SER A 621 21.72 -6.53 72.51
CA SER A 621 21.06 -7.58 71.74
C SER A 621 21.95 -8.81 71.69
N ASN A 622 21.35 -10.00 71.74
CA ASN A 622 22.01 -11.28 71.45
C ASN A 622 21.58 -11.88 70.10
N GLY A 623 20.64 -11.24 69.41
CA GLY A 623 20.14 -11.70 68.12
C GLY A 623 20.95 -11.12 66.95
N THR A 624 20.87 -11.81 65.81
CA THR A 624 21.39 -11.35 64.51
C THR A 624 20.33 -11.55 63.43
N VAL A 625 20.34 -10.71 62.40
CA VAL A 625 19.52 -10.92 61.20
C VAL A 625 20.40 -11.52 60.11
N PRO A 626 20.08 -12.69 59.56
CA PRO A 626 20.84 -13.29 58.47
C PRO A 626 21.00 -12.33 57.28
N GLY A 627 22.20 -12.27 56.70
CA GLY A 627 22.52 -11.34 55.61
C GLY A 627 21.61 -11.48 54.38
N VAL A 628 20.99 -12.65 54.19
CA VAL A 628 20.01 -12.91 53.12
C VAL A 628 18.74 -12.08 53.24
N TYR A 629 18.36 -11.62 54.45
CA TYR A 629 17.19 -10.78 54.71
C TYR A 629 17.59 -9.31 54.90
N THR A 630 18.47 -8.82 54.01
CA THR A 630 18.85 -7.41 53.97
C THR A 630 18.42 -6.80 52.64
N ARG A 631 18.16 -5.49 52.63
CA ARG A 631 17.81 -4.76 51.42
C ARG A 631 18.86 -4.95 50.32
N GLN A 632 20.13 -4.96 50.70
CA GLN A 632 21.26 -5.19 49.79
C GLN A 632 21.23 -6.58 49.15
N ALA A 633 20.87 -7.63 49.91
CA ALA A 633 20.73 -8.98 49.38
C ALA A 633 19.52 -9.09 48.44
N TYR A 634 18.40 -8.45 48.80
CA TYR A 634 17.21 -8.44 47.96
C TYR A 634 17.46 -7.77 46.60
N GLU A 635 17.91 -6.51 46.62
CA GLU A 635 18.13 -5.71 45.41
C GLU A 635 19.32 -6.21 44.58
N GLY A 636 20.33 -6.82 45.21
CA GLY A 636 21.54 -7.26 44.54
C GLY A 636 21.50 -8.68 43.95
N TYR A 637 20.76 -9.62 44.57
CA TYR A 637 20.75 -11.02 44.14
C TYR A 637 19.36 -11.67 44.17
N VAL A 638 18.65 -11.58 45.30
CA VAL A 638 17.44 -12.41 45.51
C VAL A 638 16.34 -12.07 44.50
N ALA A 639 16.11 -10.78 44.20
CA ALA A 639 15.10 -10.38 43.21
C ALA A 639 15.37 -11.04 41.84
N ALA A 640 16.60 -10.92 41.33
CA ALA A 640 16.98 -11.51 40.06
C ALA A 640 16.95 -13.05 40.09
N ALA A 641 17.34 -13.66 41.20
CA ALA A 641 17.33 -15.11 41.37
C ALA A 641 15.90 -15.68 41.40
N ILE A 642 14.94 -14.99 42.03
CA ILE A 642 13.52 -15.36 41.99
C ILE A 642 12.98 -15.27 40.56
N THR A 643 13.26 -14.17 39.84
CA THR A 643 12.82 -14.03 38.44
C THR A 643 13.40 -15.12 37.53
N GLU A 644 14.67 -15.48 37.70
CA GLU A 644 15.32 -16.54 36.92
C GLU A 644 14.76 -17.94 37.25
N ALA A 645 14.50 -18.20 38.53
CA ALA A 645 13.86 -19.43 38.97
C ALA A 645 12.43 -19.57 38.41
N ALA A 646 11.66 -18.47 38.36
CA ALA A 646 10.32 -18.45 37.79
C ALA A 646 10.33 -18.77 36.28
N LYS A 647 11.29 -18.23 35.53
CA LYS A 647 11.49 -18.54 34.10
C LYS A 647 11.89 -19.99 33.86
N SER A 648 12.77 -20.53 34.70
CA SER A 648 13.23 -21.92 34.59
C SER A 648 12.10 -22.94 34.78
N ARG A 649 11.07 -22.63 35.58
CA ARG A 649 9.90 -23.49 35.80
C ARG A 649 8.92 -23.50 34.62
N ASP A 650 8.87 -22.44 33.81
CA ASP A 650 8.07 -22.40 32.58
C ASP A 650 8.48 -23.51 31.60
N VAL A 651 9.78 -23.84 31.56
CA VAL A 651 10.32 -24.97 30.77
C VAL A 651 9.71 -26.32 31.19
N THR A 652 9.29 -26.48 32.45
CA THR A 652 8.66 -27.72 32.92
C THR A 652 7.18 -27.81 32.56
N ARG A 653 6.50 -26.67 32.38
CA ARG A 653 5.12 -26.58 31.87
C ARG A 653 5.05 -26.43 30.34
N ASP A 654 6.19 -26.58 29.66
CA ASP A 654 6.26 -26.65 28.21
C ASP A 654 5.37 -27.81 27.72
N TRP A 655 4.68 -27.60 26.59
CA TRP A 655 3.74 -28.56 26.02
C TRP A 655 4.37 -29.93 25.74
N VAL A 656 5.71 -29.98 25.69
CA VAL A 656 6.54 -31.17 25.53
C VAL A 656 6.31 -32.19 26.65
N LEU A 657 6.15 -31.73 27.90
CA LEU A 657 6.00 -32.58 29.08
C LEU A 657 4.54 -32.80 29.49
N ALA A 658 3.59 -32.03 28.94
CA ALA A 658 2.16 -32.20 29.19
C ALA A 658 1.63 -33.49 28.55
N ASN A 659 0.87 -34.29 29.32
CA ASN A 659 0.26 -35.52 28.83
C ASN A 659 -0.97 -35.21 27.95
N ASN A 660 -1.11 -35.92 26.83
CA ASN A 660 -2.16 -35.66 25.82
C ASN A 660 -3.60 -36.02 26.28
N ASP A 661 -3.80 -36.54 27.48
CA ASP A 661 -5.12 -36.92 28.02
C ASP A 661 -5.94 -35.74 28.57
N SER A 662 -5.43 -34.51 28.47
CA SER A 662 -6.19 -33.29 28.78
C SER A 662 -6.60 -32.58 27.48
N SER A 663 -7.77 -32.90 26.99
CA SER A 663 -8.39 -32.29 25.81
C SER A 663 -8.35 -30.76 25.83
N ALA A 664 -7.83 -30.17 24.74
CA ALA A 664 -8.17 -28.87 24.16
C ALA A 664 -8.39 -27.69 25.13
N SER A 665 -7.36 -26.85 25.29
CA SER A 665 -7.55 -25.42 25.52
C SER A 665 -6.48 -24.63 24.77
N PRO A 666 -6.83 -23.53 24.08
CA PRO A 666 -5.86 -22.65 23.44
C PRO A 666 -5.14 -21.86 24.55
N VAL A 667 -3.88 -22.19 24.78
CA VAL A 667 -3.05 -21.59 25.82
C VAL A 667 -1.90 -20.83 25.14
N ASP A 668 -2.18 -19.59 24.75
CA ASP A 668 -1.14 -18.59 24.48
C ASP A 668 -1.20 -17.41 25.47
N SER A 669 -2.15 -17.42 26.43
CA SER A 669 -2.33 -16.34 27.42
C SER A 669 -2.22 -16.76 28.89
N THR A 670 -2.14 -18.06 29.21
CA THR A 670 -2.01 -18.54 30.61
C THR A 670 -0.58 -18.87 31.04
N GLN A 671 0.39 -18.91 30.11
CA GLN A 671 1.81 -19.11 30.41
C GLN A 671 2.41 -17.88 31.12
N ALA A 672 2.27 -16.69 30.53
CA ALA A 672 2.76 -15.44 31.10
C ALA A 672 2.12 -15.10 32.47
N SER A 673 0.83 -15.43 32.65
CA SER A 673 0.19 -15.24 33.96
C SER A 673 0.74 -16.17 35.03
N SER A 674 1.18 -17.38 34.67
CA SER A 674 1.68 -18.36 35.64
C SER A 674 3.08 -18.05 36.18
N THR A 675 3.99 -17.54 35.34
CA THR A 675 5.32 -17.06 35.75
C THR A 675 5.19 -15.89 36.72
N ASN A 676 4.34 -14.91 36.38
CA ASN A 676 4.11 -13.74 37.22
C ASN A 676 3.45 -14.12 38.56
N THR A 677 2.56 -15.11 38.59
CA THR A 677 1.96 -15.56 39.86
C THR A 677 2.97 -16.25 40.78
N LEU A 678 3.92 -17.00 40.23
CA LEU A 678 4.93 -17.70 41.03
C LEU A 678 6.01 -16.75 41.54
N GLU A 679 6.47 -15.83 40.69
CA GLU A 679 7.39 -14.76 41.10
C GLU A 679 6.78 -13.93 42.24
N ALA A 680 5.50 -13.58 42.14
CA ALA A 680 4.79 -12.87 43.21
C ALA A 680 4.65 -13.72 44.48
N ALA A 681 4.36 -15.02 44.36
CA ALA A 681 4.25 -15.93 45.51
C ALA A 681 5.59 -16.08 46.26
N LEU A 682 6.69 -16.34 45.55
CA LEU A 682 8.03 -16.44 46.13
C LEU A 682 8.50 -15.11 46.73
N THR A 683 8.21 -13.99 46.06
CA THR A 683 8.53 -12.66 46.59
C THR A 683 7.76 -12.36 47.86
N THR A 684 6.48 -12.75 47.92
CA THR A 684 5.65 -12.59 49.13
C THR A 684 6.17 -13.46 50.27
N GLN A 685 6.51 -14.72 50.00
CA GLN A 685 7.11 -15.62 50.98
C GLN A 685 8.43 -15.04 51.54
N TYR A 686 9.32 -14.59 50.65
CA TYR A 686 10.56 -13.94 51.05
C TYR A 686 10.34 -12.72 51.95
N PHE A 687 9.40 -11.83 51.61
CA PHE A 687 9.15 -10.63 52.41
C PHE A 687 8.43 -10.89 53.74
N ASN A 688 7.66 -11.99 53.84
CA ASN A 688 7.13 -12.45 55.12
C ASN A 688 8.26 -12.93 56.03
N ASP A 689 9.14 -13.80 55.52
CA ASP A 689 10.31 -14.29 56.27
C ASP A 689 11.25 -13.13 56.63
N TYR A 690 11.46 -12.18 55.72
CA TYR A 690 12.22 -10.96 55.96
C TYR A 690 11.66 -10.20 57.16
N ALA A 691 10.35 -9.93 57.16
CA ALA A 691 9.71 -9.18 58.24
C ALA A 691 9.80 -9.91 59.58
N GLU A 692 9.64 -11.23 59.60
CA GLU A 692 9.74 -12.05 60.81
C GLU A 692 11.14 -11.97 61.45
N HIS A 693 12.20 -12.11 60.65
CA HIS A 693 13.57 -12.04 61.15
C HIS A 693 13.91 -10.66 61.73
N TRP A 694 13.46 -9.58 61.07
CA TRP A 694 13.66 -8.21 61.58
C TRP A 694 12.84 -7.93 62.84
N GLN A 695 11.59 -8.36 62.90
CA GLN A 695 10.76 -8.20 64.10
C GLN A 695 11.33 -8.99 65.29
N SER A 696 11.79 -10.22 65.06
CA SER A 696 12.45 -11.05 66.07
C SER A 696 13.70 -10.37 66.64
N PHE A 697 14.59 -9.87 65.77
CA PHE A 697 15.80 -9.14 66.19
C PHE A 697 15.47 -7.90 67.03
N MET A 698 14.48 -7.11 66.61
CA MET A 698 14.12 -5.86 67.29
C MET A 698 13.39 -6.11 68.61
N ASN A 699 12.57 -7.16 68.70
CA ASN A 699 11.92 -7.57 69.95
C ASN A 699 12.89 -8.22 70.94
N ALA A 700 14.05 -8.70 70.49
CA ALA A 700 15.11 -9.23 71.35
C ALA A 700 15.98 -8.13 71.99
N LEU A 701 15.79 -6.86 71.63
CA LEU A 701 16.50 -5.74 72.23
C LEU A 701 16.16 -5.60 73.72
N GLN A 702 17.17 -5.37 74.54
CA GLN A 702 17.01 -5.17 75.99
C GLN A 702 17.65 -3.87 76.42
N TRP A 703 16.91 -3.10 77.22
CA TRP A 703 17.44 -1.91 77.89
C TRP A 703 18.40 -2.30 79.01
N GLN A 704 19.57 -1.66 79.08
CA GLN A 704 20.57 -1.93 80.10
C GLN A 704 20.28 -1.12 81.37
N PRO A 705 20.22 -1.74 82.56
CA PRO A 705 19.87 -1.02 83.77
C PRO A 705 21.00 -0.09 84.27
N ALA A 706 20.69 1.21 84.47
CA ALA A 706 21.48 2.15 85.26
C ALA A 706 21.42 1.87 86.79
N PRO A 707 22.56 1.95 87.50
CA PRO A 707 22.62 1.71 88.95
C PRO A 707 22.24 2.92 89.83
N ASN A 708 22.27 4.15 89.31
CA ASN A 708 22.05 5.38 90.08
C ASN A 708 21.56 6.55 89.21
N ILE A 709 21.18 7.68 89.84
CA ILE A 709 20.66 8.88 89.17
C ILE A 709 21.66 9.43 88.12
N PRO A 710 22.97 9.63 88.42
CA PRO A 710 23.93 10.11 87.42
C PRO A 710 24.03 9.21 86.18
N ALA A 711 24.05 7.89 86.35
CA ALA A 711 24.07 6.95 85.24
C ALA A 711 22.78 7.00 84.40
N ALA A 712 21.61 7.18 85.05
CA ALA A 712 20.34 7.37 84.34
C ALA A 712 20.30 8.70 83.56
N ILE A 713 20.90 9.77 84.10
CA ILE A 713 21.03 11.07 83.40
C ILE A 713 21.90 10.92 82.14
N GLU A 714 23.02 10.22 82.21
CA GLU A 714 23.88 9.97 81.04
C GLU A 714 23.19 9.06 80.02
N GLN A 715 22.47 8.02 80.44
CA GLN A 715 21.66 7.20 79.52
C GLN A 715 20.58 8.03 78.81
N MET A 716 19.85 8.89 79.53
CA MET A 716 18.85 9.76 78.90
C MET A 716 19.46 10.82 77.99
N LYS A 717 20.65 11.34 78.34
CA LYS A 717 21.39 12.28 77.53
C LYS A 717 21.75 11.64 76.19
N LEU A 718 22.31 10.43 76.24
CA LEU A 718 22.71 9.68 75.04
C LEU A 718 21.50 9.26 74.22
N LEU A 719 20.39 8.86 74.87
CA LEU A 719 19.11 8.56 74.24
C LEU A 719 18.53 9.76 73.47
N ALA A 720 18.54 10.95 74.09
CA ALA A 720 17.95 12.17 73.55
C ALA A 720 18.89 12.99 72.64
N ASP A 721 20.16 12.61 72.51
CA ASP A 721 21.12 13.32 71.65
C ASP A 721 20.78 13.12 70.16
N ALA A 722 20.47 14.20 69.46
CA ALA A 722 20.07 14.15 68.05
C ALA A 722 21.17 13.61 67.10
N ARG A 723 22.44 13.67 67.48
CA ARG A 723 23.58 13.24 66.64
C ARG A 723 24.16 11.91 67.07
N GLN A 724 24.21 11.64 68.38
CA GLN A 724 24.89 10.46 68.93
C GLN A 724 23.93 9.37 69.42
N SER A 725 22.61 9.57 69.35
CA SER A 725 21.65 8.57 69.83
C SER A 725 21.68 7.27 68.99
N PRO A 726 22.00 6.12 69.61
CA PRO A 726 21.97 4.83 68.97
C PRO A 726 20.56 4.40 68.62
N ILE A 727 19.53 4.89 69.33
CA ILE A 727 18.13 4.62 68.98
C ILE A 727 17.77 5.36 67.69
N ILE A 728 18.18 6.61 67.52
CA ILE A 728 17.96 7.35 66.26
C ILE A 728 18.72 6.67 65.10
N ALA A 729 19.97 6.25 65.32
CA ALA A 729 20.74 5.52 64.33
C ALA A 729 20.06 4.19 63.94
N LEU A 730 19.58 3.44 64.93
CA LEU A 730 18.88 2.18 64.74
C LEU A 730 17.54 2.37 64.02
N MET A 731 16.75 3.39 64.38
CA MET A 731 15.53 3.77 63.65
C MET A 731 15.81 4.15 62.19
N LYS A 732 16.87 4.91 61.91
CA LYS A 732 17.30 5.22 60.53
C LYS A 732 17.71 3.97 59.75
N SER A 733 18.42 3.04 60.39
CA SER A 733 18.79 1.77 59.76
C SER A 733 17.55 0.92 59.44
N LEU A 734 16.55 0.93 60.33
CA LEU A 734 15.30 0.23 60.15
C LEU A 734 14.42 0.86 59.07
N ASP A 735 14.44 2.19 58.95
CA ASP A 735 13.80 2.91 57.83
C ASP A 735 14.44 2.54 56.49
N TYR A 736 15.78 2.49 56.44
CA TYR A 736 16.49 2.05 55.24
C TYR A 736 16.12 0.61 54.81
N GLN A 737 16.05 -0.31 55.78
CA GLN A 737 15.73 -1.73 55.55
C GLN A 737 14.25 -1.95 55.25
N GLY A 738 13.34 -1.25 55.94
CA GLY A 738 11.88 -1.34 55.74
C GLY A 738 11.39 -0.82 54.38
N ASN A 739 12.24 -0.08 53.65
CA ASN A 739 11.99 0.36 52.27
C ASN A 739 12.54 -0.61 51.19
N ALA A 740 12.91 -1.85 51.56
CA ALA A 740 13.32 -2.86 50.59
C ALA A 740 12.18 -3.19 49.61
N GLY A 741 12.51 -3.27 48.31
CA GLY A 741 11.54 -3.61 47.25
C GLY A 741 10.57 -2.48 46.87
N VAL A 742 10.69 -1.29 47.47
CA VAL A 742 10.01 -0.09 46.96
C VAL A 742 10.74 0.36 45.68
N HIS A 743 10.06 0.32 44.54
CA HIS A 743 10.58 0.94 43.32
C HIS A 743 10.67 2.46 43.53
N GLN A 744 11.84 2.96 43.92
CA GLN A 744 12.11 4.38 43.81
C GLN A 744 12.13 4.71 42.31
N ALA A 745 11.03 5.27 41.82
CA ALA A 745 10.97 5.85 40.48
C ALA A 745 12.23 6.68 40.28
N SER A 746 13.00 6.37 39.24
CA SER A 746 14.28 7.03 39.03
C SER A 746 14.06 8.54 38.97
N LEU A 747 15.04 9.34 39.40
CA LEU A 747 14.95 10.82 39.29
C LEU A 747 14.61 11.25 37.86
N SER A 748 15.03 10.47 36.87
CA SER A 748 14.65 10.55 35.46
C SER A 748 13.16 10.32 35.20
N ASP A 749 12.54 9.27 35.74
CA ASP A 749 11.11 8.99 35.56
C ASP A 749 10.23 10.05 36.24
N THR A 750 10.66 10.52 37.42
CA THR A 750 9.96 11.62 38.12
C THR A 750 10.12 12.95 37.38
N LEU A 751 11.26 13.21 36.73
CA LEU A 751 11.46 14.37 35.85
C LEU A 751 10.63 14.27 34.56
N VAL A 752 10.52 13.08 33.97
CA VAL A 752 9.69 12.83 32.78
C VAL A 752 8.20 12.95 33.11
N ALA A 753 7.75 12.37 34.23
CA ALA A 753 6.37 12.50 34.70
C ALA A 753 6.04 13.95 35.07
N LYS A 754 6.98 14.69 35.69
CA LYS A 754 6.82 16.13 35.99
C LYS A 754 6.85 16.99 34.73
N ALA A 755 7.61 16.61 33.71
CA ALA A 755 7.58 17.26 32.40
C ALA A 755 6.26 16.98 31.65
N GLN A 756 5.77 15.73 31.66
CA GLN A 756 4.47 15.37 31.08
C GLN A 756 3.31 16.09 31.78
N ASN A 757 3.35 16.21 33.10
CA ASN A 757 2.36 16.96 33.88
C ASN A 757 2.44 18.49 33.70
N MET A 758 3.55 19.04 33.18
CA MET A 758 3.61 20.46 32.81
C MET A 758 3.05 20.75 31.41
N PHE A 759 2.95 19.75 30.53
CA PHE A 759 2.34 19.90 29.20
C PHE A 759 0.87 19.45 29.14
N GLY A 760 0.38 18.71 30.13
CA GLY A 760 -1.03 18.34 30.28
C GLY A 760 -1.80 19.31 31.20
N LYS A 761 -2.58 20.23 30.63
CA LYS A 761 -3.56 21.02 31.39
C LYS A 761 -4.78 20.16 31.77
N LYS A 762 -4.85 19.74 33.03
CA LYS A 762 -6.10 19.67 33.82
C LYS A 762 -5.78 19.36 35.28
N ASP A 763 -6.06 20.34 36.14
CA ASP A 763 -6.22 20.13 37.57
C ASP A 763 -7.44 19.23 37.79
N ASP A 764 -7.19 17.97 38.12
CA ASP A 764 -8.17 17.10 38.74
C ASP A 764 -7.66 16.72 40.14
N PRO A 765 -8.20 17.30 41.23
CA PRO A 765 -7.67 17.15 42.58
C PRO A 765 -8.03 15.79 43.22
N GLN A 766 -8.25 14.76 42.41
CA GLN A 766 -8.42 13.36 42.85
C GLN A 766 -7.30 12.42 42.37
N GLY A 767 -6.36 12.91 41.56
CA GLY A 767 -5.19 12.13 41.09
C GLY A 767 -3.98 12.10 42.02
N ALA A 768 -3.99 12.84 43.13
CA ALA A 768 -2.86 12.92 44.06
C ALA A 768 -2.92 11.91 45.24
N ALA A 769 -3.82 10.92 45.17
CA ALA A 769 -3.98 9.87 46.17
C ALA A 769 -3.70 8.45 45.63
N ILE A 770 -3.13 8.33 44.43
CA ILE A 770 -2.70 7.06 43.87
C ILE A 770 -1.24 7.23 43.43
N ALA A 771 -0.33 6.70 44.27
CA ALA A 771 1.12 6.47 44.07
C ALA A 771 1.98 6.85 45.29
N LYS A 772 1.60 6.43 46.50
CA LYS A 772 2.59 5.78 47.37
C LYS A 772 2.35 4.30 47.12
N ASP A 773 3.01 3.72 46.12
CA ASP A 773 3.05 2.27 45.96
C ASP A 773 3.64 1.73 47.26
N ALA A 774 2.74 1.22 48.11
CA ALA A 774 3.10 0.71 49.40
C ALA A 774 3.98 -0.52 49.13
N GLY A 775 5.28 -0.41 49.40
CA GLY A 775 6.22 -1.50 49.19
C GLY A 775 5.75 -2.80 49.87
N PRO A 776 6.31 -3.95 49.49
CA PRO A 776 5.89 -5.25 50.00
C PRO A 776 5.95 -5.37 51.54
N LEU A 777 6.81 -4.56 52.19
CA LEU A 777 6.98 -4.49 53.65
C LEU A 777 6.13 -3.42 54.35
N SER A 778 5.32 -2.67 53.62
CA SER A 778 4.52 -1.56 54.17
C SER A 778 3.53 -1.98 55.25
N ALA A 779 2.96 -3.20 55.14
CA ALA A 779 2.05 -3.75 56.14
C ALA A 779 2.77 -4.14 57.45
N SER A 780 4.00 -4.67 57.36
CA SER A 780 4.76 -5.16 58.52
C SER A 780 5.61 -4.07 59.20
N PHE A 781 6.19 -3.14 58.44
CA PHE A 781 7.02 -2.04 58.97
C PHE A 781 6.26 -0.71 59.13
N GLY A 782 5.04 -0.61 58.60
CA GLY A 782 4.25 0.62 58.55
C GLY A 782 4.13 1.39 59.87
N PRO A 783 3.81 0.75 61.02
CA PRO A 783 3.73 1.44 62.31
C PRO A 783 5.04 2.10 62.73
N VAL A 784 6.17 1.43 62.49
CA VAL A 784 7.50 1.93 62.85
C VAL A 784 7.92 3.05 61.90
N LEU A 785 7.69 2.90 60.60
CA LEU A 785 8.02 3.93 59.61
C LEU A 785 7.21 5.22 59.82
N ARG A 786 5.96 5.12 60.28
CA ARG A 786 5.15 6.31 60.65
C ARG A 786 5.76 7.05 61.84
N LEU A 787 6.26 6.33 62.84
CA LEU A 787 6.92 6.93 64.00
C LEU A 787 8.22 7.67 63.60
N ILE A 788 8.91 7.18 62.57
CA ILE A 788 10.19 7.74 62.06
C ILE A 788 9.96 8.89 61.06
N GLY A 789 8.97 8.78 60.17
CA GLY A 789 8.73 9.72 59.06
C GLY A 789 8.47 11.17 59.51
N GLU A 790 7.94 11.37 60.71
CA GLU A 790 7.75 12.72 61.29
C GLU A 790 9.05 13.41 61.71
N VAL A 791 10.19 12.70 61.71
CA VAL A 791 11.53 13.28 61.99
C VAL A 791 12.17 13.89 60.73
N GLY A 792 11.69 13.54 59.53
CA GLY A 792 12.28 13.95 58.24
C GLY A 792 11.57 15.11 57.52
N GLU A 793 10.28 15.32 57.73
CA GLU A 793 9.47 16.33 57.02
C GLU A 793 9.23 17.60 57.87
N ALA A 794 10.30 18.28 58.29
CA ALA A 794 10.19 19.62 58.87
C ALA A 794 10.08 20.74 57.82
N THR A 795 10.04 20.43 56.52
CA THR A 795 10.08 21.42 55.42
C THR A 795 9.10 21.13 54.27
N ALA A 796 7.80 21.00 54.56
CA ALA A 796 6.74 21.40 53.63
C ALA A 796 5.40 21.45 54.38
N GLY A 797 4.83 22.65 54.51
CA GLY A 797 3.58 22.87 55.23
C GLY A 797 2.40 22.12 54.62
N LYS A 798 1.95 21.06 55.31
CA LYS A 798 0.56 20.61 55.40
C LYS A 798 0.43 19.73 56.67
N PRO A 799 -0.40 20.09 57.66
CA PRO A 799 -0.63 19.24 58.81
C PRO A 799 -1.42 18.01 58.34
N SER A 800 -0.77 16.84 58.29
CA SER A 800 -1.50 15.58 58.19
C SER A 800 -2.22 15.36 59.51
N ALA A 801 -3.54 15.18 59.44
CA ALA A 801 -4.37 15.01 60.61
C ALA A 801 -4.03 13.69 61.33
N THR A 802 -3.86 13.80 62.65
CA THR A 802 -3.99 12.73 63.66
C THR A 802 -3.00 11.55 63.64
N SER A 803 -1.73 11.83 63.96
CA SER A 803 -0.94 10.92 64.81
C SER A 803 -0.47 11.71 66.02
N ASP A 804 -1.07 11.48 67.20
CA ASP A 804 -0.66 12.12 68.46
C ASP A 804 0.73 11.66 68.97
N VAL A 805 1.45 10.85 68.17
CA VAL A 805 2.57 10.01 68.59
C VAL A 805 3.75 10.17 67.65
N SER A 806 4.75 10.94 68.08
CA SER A 806 5.99 11.17 67.34
C SER A 806 7.23 10.78 68.16
N LEU A 807 8.27 10.29 67.48
CA LEU A 807 9.57 10.01 68.09
C LEU A 807 10.20 11.31 68.63
N GLN A 808 10.06 12.41 67.90
CA GLN A 808 10.60 13.70 68.33
C GLN A 808 9.99 14.16 69.66
N ARG A 809 8.67 14.08 69.80
CA ARG A 809 7.97 14.44 71.04
C ARG A 809 8.32 13.50 72.20
N TYR A 810 8.64 12.24 71.93
CA TYR A 810 9.19 11.33 72.94
C TYR A 810 10.56 11.82 73.43
N LEU A 811 11.48 12.12 72.51
CA LEU A 811 12.83 12.57 72.85
C LEU A 811 12.83 13.93 73.58
N GLU A 812 11.93 14.85 73.22
CA GLU A 812 11.71 16.11 73.94
C GLU A 812 11.26 15.88 75.39
N ARG A 813 10.32 14.95 75.62
CA ARG A 813 9.87 14.57 76.97
C ARG A 813 10.96 13.88 77.78
N VAL A 814 11.75 13.00 77.16
CA VAL A 814 12.94 12.39 77.79
C VAL A 814 13.96 13.46 78.16
N THR A 815 14.14 14.49 77.33
CA THR A 815 15.04 15.61 77.62
C THR A 815 14.55 16.44 78.81
N ALA A 816 13.25 16.72 78.89
CA ALA A 816 12.65 17.40 80.03
C ALA A 816 12.84 16.58 81.33
N LEU A 817 12.58 15.27 81.25
CA LEU A 817 12.80 14.35 82.36
C LEU A 817 14.27 14.34 82.82
N ARG A 818 15.22 14.30 81.88
CA ARG A 818 16.65 14.39 82.18
C ARG A 818 17.01 15.68 82.91
N LEU A 819 16.49 16.82 82.45
CA LEU A 819 16.73 18.12 83.08
C LEU A 819 16.20 18.16 84.52
N LYS A 820 15.05 17.54 84.80
CA LYS A 820 14.52 17.39 86.16
C LYS A 820 15.40 16.53 87.04
N LEU A 821 15.86 15.38 86.54
CA LEU A 821 16.80 14.52 87.28
C LEU A 821 18.11 15.24 87.57
N GLN A 822 18.61 16.04 86.62
CA GLN A 822 19.81 16.85 86.79
C GLN A 822 19.63 17.97 87.82
N GLN A 823 18.46 18.63 87.85
CA GLN A 823 18.11 19.61 88.87
C GLN A 823 18.14 19.00 90.27
N ILE A 824 17.61 17.78 90.43
CA ILE A 824 17.60 17.05 91.71
C ILE A 824 19.01 16.65 92.13
N SER A 825 19.81 16.12 91.19
CA SER A 825 21.18 15.70 91.47
C SER A 825 22.11 16.85 91.86
N ASN A 826 21.85 18.07 91.37
CA ASN A 826 22.68 19.24 91.62
C ASN A 826 22.13 20.15 92.74
N GLY A 827 20.95 19.84 93.29
CA GLY A 827 20.34 20.60 94.38
C GLY A 827 21.08 20.40 95.71
N THR A 828 21.03 21.41 96.58
CA THR A 828 21.65 21.34 97.93
C THR A 828 21.00 20.29 98.84
N ASP A 829 19.74 19.92 98.58
CA ASP A 829 18.99 18.87 99.30
C ASP A 829 18.33 17.87 98.31
N ALA A 830 19.15 17.07 97.63
CA ALA A 830 18.71 16.10 96.61
C ALA A 830 17.64 15.11 97.12
N ASP A 831 17.78 14.64 98.37
CA ASP A 831 16.87 13.67 98.99
C ASP A 831 15.48 14.25 99.30
N ALA A 832 15.39 15.54 99.64
CA ALA A 832 14.12 16.21 99.89
C ALA A 832 13.38 16.49 98.57
N GLN A 833 14.12 16.88 97.52
CA GLN A 833 13.56 17.10 96.19
C GLN A 833 13.07 15.80 95.54
N ALA A 834 13.82 14.69 95.69
CA ALA A 834 13.38 13.36 95.26
C ALA A 834 12.06 12.94 95.93
N ARG A 835 11.90 13.25 97.23
CA ARG A 835 10.67 13.00 97.99
C ARG A 835 9.47 13.78 97.47
N GLN A 836 9.62 15.08 97.21
CA GLN A 836 8.56 15.92 96.67
C GLN A 836 8.08 15.42 95.30
N LEU A 837 9.02 14.99 94.47
CA LEU A 837 8.72 14.46 93.15
C LEU A 837 8.03 13.09 93.22
N ALA A 838 8.47 12.19 94.11
CA ALA A 838 7.79 10.93 94.37
C ALA A 838 6.36 11.14 94.88
N GLN A 839 6.16 12.14 95.75
CA GLN A 839 4.84 12.53 96.24
C GLN A 839 3.94 13.05 95.10
N ALA A 840 4.46 13.90 94.22
CA ALA A 840 3.74 14.39 93.04
C ALA A 840 3.37 13.24 92.07
N LEU A 841 4.26 12.25 91.92
CA LEU A 841 4.00 11.04 91.13
C LEU A 841 2.80 10.25 91.68
N PHE A 842 2.79 9.96 92.99
CA PHE A 842 1.68 9.19 93.62
C PHE A 842 0.37 9.98 93.73
N GLN A 843 0.42 11.31 93.79
CA GLN A 843 -0.76 12.17 93.82
C GLN A 843 -1.39 12.38 92.43
N GLY A 844 -0.71 11.98 91.36
CA GLY A 844 -1.25 11.98 90.00
C GLY A 844 -1.49 13.36 89.38
N LYS A 845 -0.99 14.44 89.98
CA LYS A 845 -1.18 15.82 89.49
C LYS A 845 0.16 16.47 89.15
N GLY A 846 0.40 16.73 87.87
CA GLY A 846 1.51 17.57 87.38
C GLY A 846 2.90 16.95 87.44
N SER A 847 3.02 15.62 87.46
CA SER A 847 4.31 14.94 87.44
C SER A 847 4.76 14.68 86.00
N GLU A 848 5.81 15.39 85.56
CA GLU A 848 6.43 15.19 84.24
C GLU A 848 6.89 13.73 84.02
N LEU A 849 7.18 12.97 85.08
CA LEU A 849 7.48 11.53 85.00
C LEU A 849 6.26 10.69 84.62
N ALA A 850 5.11 10.94 85.26
CA ALA A 850 3.88 10.21 84.96
C ALA A 850 3.45 10.47 83.51
N ASP A 851 3.52 11.73 83.07
CA ASP A 851 3.15 12.15 81.72
C ASP A 851 4.11 11.59 80.66
N THR A 852 5.40 11.50 80.98
CA THR A 852 6.42 10.89 80.10
C THR A 852 6.24 9.38 80.03
N GLN A 853 5.92 8.72 81.14
CA GLN A 853 5.67 7.27 81.19
C GLN A 853 4.38 6.90 80.43
N ALA A 854 3.30 7.65 80.61
CA ALA A 854 2.05 7.43 79.88
C ALA A 854 2.24 7.61 78.37
N TYR A 855 3.01 8.63 77.96
CA TYR A 855 3.33 8.83 76.55
C TYR A 855 4.24 7.75 75.99
N ALA A 856 5.22 7.28 76.75
CA ALA A 856 6.07 6.15 76.35
C ALA A 856 5.26 4.86 76.13
N GLN A 857 4.27 4.58 76.99
CA GLN A 857 3.36 3.45 76.82
C GLN A 857 2.46 3.62 75.59
N LEU A 858 2.01 4.84 75.32
CA LEU A 858 1.23 5.16 74.13
C LEU A 858 2.07 4.97 72.85
N VAL A 859 3.33 5.42 72.83
CA VAL A 859 4.28 5.16 71.73
C VAL A 859 4.46 3.65 71.52
N SER A 860 4.73 2.89 72.58
CA SER A 860 4.87 1.43 72.49
C SER A 860 3.60 0.75 71.95
N ALA A 861 2.42 1.13 72.43
CA ALA A 861 1.15 0.59 71.97
C ALA A 861 0.85 0.93 70.49
N SER A 862 1.28 2.11 70.02
CA SER A 862 1.08 2.55 68.63
C SER A 862 1.83 1.72 67.60
N LEU A 863 2.89 1.01 68.01
CA LEU A 863 3.70 0.16 67.14
C LEU A 863 3.01 -1.18 66.81
N GLY A 864 1.96 -1.56 67.54
CA GLY A 864 1.22 -2.80 67.34
C GLY A 864 1.86 -4.03 68.00
N ALA A 865 1.14 -5.15 67.97
CA ALA A 865 1.54 -6.37 68.67
C ALA A 865 2.83 -7.00 68.12
N GLN A 866 3.11 -6.86 66.82
CA GLN A 866 4.34 -7.42 66.22
C GLN A 866 5.63 -6.74 66.71
N TRP A 867 5.53 -5.51 67.23
CA TRP A 867 6.67 -4.68 67.66
C TRP A 867 6.67 -4.38 69.17
N SER A 868 5.84 -5.07 69.95
CA SER A 868 5.64 -4.75 71.36
C SER A 868 6.90 -4.93 72.23
N GLY A 869 7.74 -5.91 71.90
CA GLY A 869 9.00 -6.16 72.62
C GLY A 869 9.98 -5.00 72.43
N MET A 870 10.16 -4.55 71.19
CA MET A 870 10.92 -3.35 70.85
C MET A 870 10.32 -2.11 71.52
N GLY A 871 9.00 -1.96 71.47
CA GLY A 871 8.27 -0.84 72.04
C GLY A 871 8.50 -0.70 73.55
N ASP A 872 8.40 -1.80 74.29
CA ASP A 872 8.69 -1.84 75.73
C ASP A 872 10.16 -1.49 75.99
N ALA A 873 11.09 -2.17 75.31
CA ALA A 873 12.51 -2.04 75.55
C ALA A 873 13.06 -0.63 75.25
N LEU A 874 12.65 0.00 74.15
CA LEU A 874 13.23 1.27 73.69
C LEU A 874 12.50 2.51 74.23
N PHE A 875 11.19 2.41 74.51
CA PHE A 875 10.39 3.57 74.92
C PHE A 875 9.94 3.51 76.39
N VAL A 876 9.46 2.36 76.87
CA VAL A 876 8.87 2.25 78.21
C VAL A 876 9.94 2.06 79.29
N ARG A 877 10.87 1.12 79.08
CA ARG A 877 11.91 0.77 80.05
C ARG A 877 12.82 1.91 80.48
N PRO A 878 13.32 2.80 79.60
CA PRO A 878 14.17 3.92 80.01
C PRO A 878 13.50 4.84 81.02
N VAL A 879 12.22 5.16 80.78
CA VAL A 879 11.42 6.07 81.62
C VAL A 879 11.00 5.38 82.91
N ALA A 880 10.56 4.12 82.83
CA ALA A 880 10.18 3.33 84.01
C ALA A 880 11.35 3.13 84.96
N GLN A 881 12.54 2.85 84.43
CA GLN A 881 13.76 2.70 85.22
C GLN A 881 14.13 4.00 85.93
N ALA A 882 14.12 5.12 85.22
CA ALA A 882 14.44 6.40 85.82
C ALA A 882 13.49 6.76 86.96
N THR A 883 12.20 6.45 86.79
CA THR A 883 11.19 6.59 87.84
C THR A 883 11.54 5.73 89.05
N GLN A 884 11.92 4.47 88.85
CA GLN A 884 12.33 3.56 89.92
C GLN A 884 13.58 4.04 90.66
N ILE A 885 14.56 4.61 89.95
CA ILE A 885 15.79 5.14 90.54
C ILE A 885 15.51 6.36 91.42
N VAL A 886 14.58 7.25 91.03
CA VAL A 886 14.20 8.42 91.85
C VAL A 886 13.46 8.03 93.13
N LEU A 887 12.69 6.94 93.09
CA LEU A 887 11.95 6.46 94.25
C LEU A 887 12.86 5.94 95.37
N GLN A 888 14.07 5.45 95.06
CA GLN A 888 15.00 4.91 96.06
C GLN A 888 15.48 5.97 97.08
N PRO A 889 16.04 7.13 96.66
CA PRO A 889 16.36 8.23 97.58
C PRO A 889 15.12 8.79 98.27
N ALA A 890 13.99 8.90 97.58
CA ALA A 890 12.74 9.36 98.19
C ALA A 890 12.29 8.46 99.36
N GLN A 891 12.43 7.14 99.21
CA GLN A 891 12.15 6.16 100.26
C GLN A 891 13.11 6.31 101.45
N ALA A 892 14.42 6.42 101.20
CA ALA A 892 15.41 6.65 102.25
C ALA A 892 15.14 7.96 103.01
N SER A 893 14.87 9.02 102.27
CA SER A 893 14.50 10.35 102.74
C SER A 893 13.23 10.35 103.60
N LEU A 894 12.19 9.59 103.22
CA LEU A 894 10.97 9.41 104.04
C LEU A 894 11.27 8.65 105.33
N ASN A 895 12.08 7.60 105.27
CA ASN A 895 12.48 6.85 106.45
C ASN A 895 13.24 7.72 107.45
N ASP A 896 14.15 8.59 106.97
CA ASP A 896 14.88 9.52 107.83
C ASP A 896 13.99 10.61 108.41
N ALA A 897 13.08 11.18 107.61
CA ALA A 897 12.10 12.14 108.11
C ALA A 897 11.17 11.52 109.17
N TRP A 898 10.72 10.28 108.97
CA TRP A 898 9.94 9.53 109.95
C TRP A 898 10.71 9.30 111.25
N ARG A 899 11.98 8.88 111.14
CA ARG A 899 12.87 8.68 112.29
C ARG A 899 13.09 9.98 113.08
N GLN A 900 13.34 11.09 112.40
CA GLN A 900 13.62 12.38 113.05
C GLN A 900 12.37 13.07 113.61
N THR A 901 11.23 12.99 112.92
CA THR A 901 10.04 13.79 113.27
C THR A 901 9.13 13.03 114.24
N ILE A 902 8.92 11.74 113.99
CA ILE A 902 7.95 10.93 114.75
C ILE A 902 8.69 10.07 115.76
N VAL A 903 9.65 9.24 115.34
CA VAL A 903 10.32 8.29 116.25
C VAL A 903 11.13 9.03 117.31
N ALA A 904 11.94 10.03 116.93
CA ALA A 904 12.76 10.77 117.89
C ALA A 904 11.91 11.60 118.86
N THR A 905 10.84 12.26 118.39
CA THR A 905 9.92 13.02 119.25
C THR A 905 9.14 12.09 120.18
N TRP A 906 8.63 10.97 119.67
CA TRP A 906 7.96 9.95 120.45
C TRP A 906 8.86 9.40 121.55
N ASN A 907 10.08 9.00 121.21
CA ASN A 907 11.05 8.53 122.20
C ASN A 907 11.43 9.62 123.20
N LYS A 908 11.51 10.90 122.80
CA LYS A 908 11.80 12.00 123.73
C LYS A 908 10.64 12.29 124.70
N SER A 909 9.40 12.04 124.28
CA SER A 909 8.20 12.30 125.10
C SER A 909 7.75 11.10 125.94
N PHE A 910 8.09 9.87 125.55
CA PHE A 910 7.57 8.64 126.14
C PHE A 910 8.63 7.59 126.51
N ALA A 911 9.92 7.84 126.30
CA ALA A 911 10.99 7.07 126.96
C ALA A 911 11.25 7.63 128.36
#